data_AF-D6Y414-F1
#
_entry.id   AF-D6Y414-F1
#
_cell.length_a   1.000
_cell.length_b   1.000
_cell.length_c   1.000
_cell.angle_alpha   90.00
_cell.angle_beta   90.00
_cell.angle_gamma   90.00
#
_symmetry.space_group_name_H-M   'P 1'
#
loop_
_entity.id
_entity.type
_entity.pdbx_description
1 polymer ?
#
loop_
_entity_poly.entity_id
_entity_poly.type
_entity_poly.pdbx_seq_one_letter_code
_entity_poly.pdbx_strand_id
1 'polypeptide(L)'
;MPLPRPLRAMPLRRPLRALPALTLVLALTAAPARADADLPFRDPTLPLAQRIDDLLGRLTLDEKISLLHQYQPPIERLGIKSFKTGTEALHGVAWSTDVTDNGAVVTANGTVFPQAVGLASTWDPELIKRVGTAVGEEARGFHAQNPVVWGLNLWAPVVNLLRDPRWGRNEEGYSEDPLLTGAIAIAYGSGIQGDDPDHLRAAPTLKHYLANNNEIRRDTTSSNLPPRVKHEYYEAPFRAAITAGAATGVMTAYNLVNGRPATVNPDLNDTVRTWTDRDLLNVTDAGAPNNLVGSQAYFATLAEADAAALKAGIDSFTTDETNSAPTITAIKTALSQGLLTEQDIDTAVRHILGIRFRLGEFDPDGGPYAKITPDVIDSPAHRRLARETAAKAMVLLKNERGTLPLDPGMKVAVVGPLADVLYTDWYSGRPTYQVTPLDGIRERAASVTSSEGVDRVAFKDLATGRYITAGSGPEGADLRLSATTIGETEQFDVFDWGQGIVTLRSVANGKYVSRANWSTLVNNADQPSGWFVQEQFKLEEQDDGSYLIRYAGYETAYDWFGPNTYVKAAPDGTLTLTTAGDATRFAKEVVRSGIDDAVAKAKEADVAVVVVGSMPFINGREDHDRTDMNLAEGQEALVKAVFNANPRTVVVLENSYPTTINWIDEHVPAILWTTHAGAETGNALADVLYGDVNPAGRLTQTWYRSADDLPDILDYDIVQRDRTYLYFKGTPLYPFGHGLSYTTFRYQGLRVAEKGDAYEVSVRVTNTGHRAGDEVVQVYTHQRTSRVKQPVKQLRAFQRITLAPGQSKTVTFTIRKADLALWDVTRNKWTVETSAHDVMVGASSADIRQRATIHVKGERIPDRDLSVPTRAIDFDGYSGVELVDETKARGDAVAGSTGDWIVFKDVDLKRRPSRVTAGVASTSGGSIELRLGSPKGKLIATVPVAATGDVYRYETAAARVTGASGVKDLYLVFQGDVRIKDLSLTSG
;
A
#
# COMPACT_ATOMS: atom_id res chain seq x y z
N MET A 1 -36.17 -32.81 10.32
CA MET A 1 -37.05 -33.92 10.75
C MET A 1 -37.29 -33.84 12.26
N PRO A 2 -38.42 -34.36 12.78
CA PRO A 2 -38.86 -34.09 14.16
C PRO A 2 -38.23 -34.99 15.24
N LEU A 3 -38.19 -34.44 16.46
CA LEU A 3 -37.91 -35.11 17.75
C LEU A 3 -39.11 -36.00 18.19
N PRO A 4 -38.92 -37.03 19.05
CA PRO A 4 -38.95 -36.77 20.50
C PRO A 4 -38.01 -37.58 21.42
N ARG A 5 -37.72 -36.93 22.57
CA ARG A 5 -37.14 -37.41 23.84
C ARG A 5 -38.11 -38.36 24.62
N PRO A 6 -37.85 -38.72 25.90
CA PRO A 6 -36.75 -39.52 26.51
C PRO A 6 -37.32 -40.59 27.50
N LEU A 7 -36.50 -41.16 28.42
CA LEU A 7 -36.79 -41.17 29.88
C LEU A 7 -35.63 -41.75 30.74
N ARG A 8 -35.72 -41.61 32.07
CA ARG A 8 -34.70 -41.99 33.08
C ARG A 8 -35.24 -43.04 34.07
N ALA A 9 -34.35 -43.88 34.64
CA ALA A 9 -34.47 -44.36 36.03
C ALA A 9 -33.11 -44.77 36.64
N MET A 10 -32.97 -44.57 37.96
CA MET A 10 -31.91 -45.02 38.90
C MET A 10 -32.66 -45.48 40.20
N PRO A 11 -32.05 -46.02 41.30
CA PRO A 11 -30.66 -45.96 41.79
C PRO A 11 -30.02 -47.38 41.98
N LEU A 12 -29.45 -47.96 43.07
CA LEU A 12 -29.23 -47.65 44.51
C LEU A 12 -28.06 -48.48 45.14
N ARG A 13 -27.30 -47.85 46.06
CA ARG A 13 -26.37 -48.31 47.15
C ARG A 13 -26.15 -49.84 47.39
N ARG A 14 -24.90 -50.36 47.38
CA ARG A 14 -23.84 -50.43 48.45
C ARG A 14 -24.09 -51.50 49.57
N PRO A 15 -23.08 -51.95 50.37
CA PRO A 15 -21.61 -52.04 50.18
C PRO A 15 -20.96 -53.37 50.68
N LEU A 16 -19.63 -53.57 50.54
CA LEU A 16 -18.74 -54.19 51.56
C LEU A 16 -17.23 -54.09 51.19
N ARG A 17 -16.32 -54.46 52.11
CA ARG A 17 -14.84 -54.40 51.96
C ARG A 17 -14.18 -55.69 52.49
N ALA A 18 -13.15 -56.19 51.81
CA ALA A 18 -12.05 -57.00 52.38
C ALA A 18 -10.82 -56.98 51.44
N LEU A 19 -9.63 -57.26 51.99
CA LEU A 19 -8.34 -57.40 51.28
C LEU A 19 -7.87 -58.88 51.38
N PRO A 20 -6.67 -59.27 50.89
CA PRO A 20 -6.16 -59.16 49.52
C PRO A 20 -5.72 -60.53 48.97
N ALA A 21 -5.42 -60.63 47.67
CA ALA A 21 -4.70 -61.77 47.09
C ALA A 21 -3.47 -61.27 46.32
N LEU A 22 -2.29 -61.81 46.64
CA LEU A 22 -1.02 -61.47 46.01
C LEU A 22 -0.69 -62.52 44.94
N THR A 23 -0.84 -62.18 43.66
CA THR A 23 -0.49 -63.06 42.55
C THR A 23 0.55 -62.40 41.65
N LEU A 24 1.77 -62.94 41.67
CA LEU A 24 2.89 -62.48 40.85
C LEU A 24 2.74 -63.04 39.42
N VAL A 25 2.65 -62.16 38.42
CA VAL A 25 2.75 -62.51 37.00
C VAL A 25 3.82 -61.62 36.36
N LEU A 26 4.72 -62.22 35.58
CA LEU A 26 5.84 -61.52 34.98
C LEU A 26 5.43 -60.69 33.75
N ALA A 27 6.09 -59.55 33.63
CA ALA A 27 6.55 -58.94 32.37
C ALA A 27 5.67 -59.08 31.12
N LEU A 28 4.74 -58.14 30.96
CA LEU A 28 4.67 -57.39 29.71
C LEU A 28 4.89 -55.91 30.05
N THR A 29 6.15 -55.47 29.98
CA THR A 29 6.44 -54.04 29.83
C THR A 29 5.83 -53.61 28.51
N ALA A 30 4.76 -52.81 28.55
CA ALA A 30 4.35 -52.07 27.37
C ALA A 30 5.55 -51.23 26.93
N ALA A 31 6.13 -51.55 25.77
CA ALA A 31 7.19 -50.74 25.20
C ALA A 31 6.66 -49.31 25.01
N PRO A 32 7.49 -48.26 25.17
CA PRO A 32 7.10 -46.94 24.68
C PRO A 32 6.71 -47.09 23.20
N ALA A 33 5.68 -46.35 22.77
CA ALA A 33 5.33 -46.29 21.36
C ALA A 33 6.59 -45.92 20.57
N ARG A 34 6.92 -46.73 19.57
CA ARG A 34 8.10 -46.50 18.72
C ARG A 34 7.86 -45.17 18.00
N ALA A 35 8.74 -44.20 18.19
CA ALA A 35 8.77 -43.01 17.35
C ALA A 35 9.08 -43.40 15.90
N ASP A 36 8.61 -42.59 14.94
CA ASP A 36 8.79 -42.79 13.50
C ASP A 36 10.24 -42.54 13.06
N ALA A 37 11.13 -43.48 13.41
CA ALA A 37 12.58 -43.35 13.31
C ALA A 37 13.17 -43.32 11.86
N ASP A 38 12.32 -43.37 10.83
CA ASP A 38 12.73 -43.45 9.41
C ASP A 38 12.65 -42.10 8.65
N LEU A 39 12.08 -41.05 9.26
CA LEU A 39 11.89 -39.71 8.66
C LEU A 39 12.54 -38.58 9.48
N PRO A 40 13.88 -38.38 9.39
CA PRO A 40 14.61 -37.33 10.11
C PRO A 40 14.02 -35.92 9.98
N PHE A 41 13.43 -35.55 8.84
CA PHE A 41 12.78 -34.24 8.71
C PHE A 41 11.64 -33.99 9.71
N ARG A 42 11.04 -35.03 10.28
CA ARG A 42 9.99 -34.93 11.32
C ARG A 42 10.53 -34.85 12.75
N ASP A 43 11.84 -34.95 12.96
CA ASP A 43 12.48 -34.81 14.27
C ASP A 43 12.80 -33.33 14.58
N PRO A 44 12.07 -32.67 15.50
CA PRO A 44 12.32 -31.27 15.85
C PRO A 44 13.60 -31.05 16.68
N THR A 45 14.32 -32.11 17.05
CA THR A 45 15.62 -31.99 17.73
C THR A 45 16.81 -31.84 16.76
N LEU A 46 16.59 -32.06 15.46
CA LEU A 46 17.59 -31.84 14.42
C LEU A 46 17.62 -30.38 13.94
N PRO A 47 18.78 -29.84 13.54
CA PRO A 47 18.89 -28.51 12.96
C PRO A 47 17.96 -28.32 11.75
N LEU A 48 17.31 -27.16 11.64
CA LEU A 48 16.35 -26.86 10.57
C LEU A 48 16.90 -27.13 9.16
N ALA A 49 18.13 -26.73 8.88
CA ALA A 49 18.79 -27.02 7.59
C ALA A 49 18.87 -28.52 7.30
N GLN A 50 19.22 -29.36 8.28
CA GLN A 50 19.27 -30.82 8.13
C GLN A 50 17.88 -31.43 7.90
N ARG A 51 16.83 -30.87 8.54
CA ARG A 51 15.43 -31.28 8.30
C ARG A 51 14.99 -30.94 6.87
N ILE A 52 15.36 -29.77 6.36
CA ILE A 52 15.09 -29.36 4.98
C ILE A 52 15.87 -30.23 3.99
N ASP A 53 17.15 -30.51 4.25
CA ASP A 53 18.00 -31.33 3.37
C ASP A 53 17.48 -32.77 3.23
N ASP A 54 17.06 -33.40 4.34
CA ASP A 54 16.45 -34.73 4.34
C ASP A 54 15.11 -34.75 3.59
N LEU A 55 14.29 -33.69 3.71
CA LEU A 55 13.02 -33.61 2.99
C LEU A 55 13.21 -33.35 1.48
N LEU A 56 14.07 -32.40 1.13
CA LEU A 56 14.38 -32.03 -0.26
C LEU A 56 15.01 -33.19 -1.03
N GLY A 57 15.95 -33.91 -0.40
CA GLY A 57 16.56 -35.12 -0.96
C GLY A 57 15.60 -36.32 -1.10
N ARG A 58 14.42 -36.27 -0.48
CA ARG A 58 13.36 -37.28 -0.62
C ARG A 58 12.32 -36.95 -1.70
N LEU A 59 12.25 -35.71 -2.18
CA LEU A 59 11.34 -35.29 -3.25
C LEU A 59 11.90 -35.69 -4.63
N THR A 60 11.03 -36.22 -5.50
CA THR A 60 11.34 -36.38 -6.93
C THR A 60 11.24 -35.03 -7.65
N LEU A 61 11.90 -34.88 -8.80
CA LEU A 61 11.87 -33.65 -9.60
C LEU A 61 10.43 -33.18 -9.92
N ASP A 62 9.51 -34.10 -10.17
CA ASP A 62 8.10 -33.78 -10.43
C ASP A 62 7.37 -33.24 -9.18
N GLU A 63 7.66 -33.78 -7.99
CA GLU A 63 7.14 -33.27 -6.72
C GLU A 63 7.84 -31.96 -6.31
N LYS A 64 9.09 -31.72 -6.73
CA LYS A 64 9.79 -30.43 -6.53
C LYS A 64 9.14 -29.32 -7.38
N ILE A 65 8.93 -29.60 -8.67
CA ILE A 65 8.36 -28.62 -9.62
C ILE A 65 6.91 -28.24 -9.25
N SER A 66 6.11 -29.18 -8.74
CA SER A 66 4.72 -28.88 -8.35
C SER A 66 4.59 -27.95 -7.13
N LEU A 67 5.65 -27.78 -6.34
CA LEU A 67 5.69 -26.82 -5.23
C LEU A 67 5.96 -25.36 -5.68
N LEU A 68 6.36 -25.14 -6.94
CA LEU A 68 6.66 -23.79 -7.43
C LEU A 68 5.41 -22.95 -7.71
N HIS A 69 4.23 -23.56 -7.89
CA HIS A 69 2.98 -22.82 -8.10
C HIS A 69 2.37 -22.33 -6.78
N GLN A 70 1.54 -21.29 -6.84
CA GLN A 70 0.84 -20.74 -5.66
C GLN A 70 -0.04 -21.75 -4.91
N TYR A 71 -0.60 -22.74 -5.60
CA TYR A 71 -1.36 -23.83 -4.99
C TYR A 71 -0.53 -25.12 -5.01
N GLN A 72 0.22 -25.35 -3.93
CA GLN A 72 1.10 -26.50 -3.79
C GLN A 72 0.29 -27.76 -3.42
N PRO A 73 0.34 -28.84 -4.20
CA PRO A 73 -0.43 -30.05 -3.93
C PRO A 73 0.13 -30.84 -2.72
N PRO A 74 -0.69 -31.68 -2.07
CA PRO A 74 -0.21 -32.59 -1.04
C PRO A 74 0.69 -33.68 -1.63
N ILE A 75 1.77 -34.04 -0.93
CA ILE A 75 2.64 -35.15 -1.30
C ILE A 75 2.37 -36.31 -0.33
N GLU A 76 1.34 -37.09 -0.64
CA GLU A 76 0.81 -38.15 0.23
C GLU A 76 1.89 -39.13 0.71
N ARG A 77 2.79 -39.52 -0.20
CA ARG A 77 3.96 -40.40 0.03
C ARG A 77 4.83 -40.00 1.23
N LEU A 78 4.92 -38.70 1.51
CA LEU A 78 5.72 -38.13 2.60
C LEU A 78 4.86 -37.52 3.72
N GLY A 79 3.54 -37.53 3.58
CA GLY A 79 2.61 -36.87 4.50
C GLY A 79 2.78 -35.35 4.53
N ILE A 80 3.09 -34.74 3.39
CA ILE A 80 3.14 -33.29 3.18
C ILE A 80 1.73 -32.81 2.78
N LYS A 81 1.24 -31.74 3.39
CA LYS A 81 -0.11 -31.21 3.13
C LYS A 81 -0.11 -30.33 1.87
N SER A 82 -1.31 -29.96 1.40
CA SER A 82 -1.44 -28.83 0.50
C SER A 82 -0.98 -27.55 1.19
N PHE A 83 -0.35 -26.65 0.45
CA PHE A 83 0.06 -25.33 0.96
C PHE A 83 -0.27 -24.26 -0.08
N LYS A 84 -0.44 -23.02 0.40
CA LYS A 84 -0.76 -21.88 -0.46
C LYS A 84 0.10 -20.68 -0.09
N THR A 85 0.75 -20.08 -1.09
CA THR A 85 1.23 -18.70 -0.98
C THR A 85 0.05 -17.75 -1.24
N GLY A 86 -0.26 -16.89 -0.28
CA GLY A 86 -1.32 -15.90 -0.40
C GLY A 86 -2.54 -16.09 0.49
N THR A 87 -2.71 -15.12 1.37
CA THR A 87 -3.95 -14.72 2.05
C THR A 87 -3.76 -13.25 2.41
N GLU A 88 -4.75 -12.41 2.12
CA GLU A 88 -4.61 -10.96 2.28
C GLU A 88 -4.83 -10.52 3.72
N ALA A 89 -3.98 -9.61 4.19
CA ALA A 89 -3.81 -9.32 5.61
C ALA A 89 -3.42 -7.86 5.90
N LEU A 90 -3.85 -6.90 5.07
CA LEU A 90 -3.33 -5.53 5.07
C LEU A 90 -3.61 -4.77 6.39
N HIS A 91 -4.83 -4.87 6.93
CA HIS A 91 -5.26 -4.20 8.17
C HIS A 91 -6.30 -5.04 8.95
N GLY A 92 -6.05 -6.35 9.01
CA GLY A 92 -7.06 -7.37 9.30
C GLY A 92 -6.88 -8.52 8.31
N VAL A 93 -7.31 -9.74 8.65
CA VAL A 93 -7.42 -10.80 7.64
C VAL A 93 -8.56 -10.42 6.71
N ALA A 94 -8.30 -10.31 5.42
CA ALA A 94 -9.20 -9.67 4.45
C ALA A 94 -9.93 -10.70 3.59
N TRP A 95 -9.16 -11.45 2.79
CA TRP A 95 -9.70 -12.48 1.92
C TRP A 95 -8.62 -13.49 1.51
N SER A 96 -9.08 -14.64 1.01
CA SER A 96 -8.27 -15.61 0.28
C SER A 96 -9.06 -16.08 -0.94
N THR A 97 -8.58 -17.12 -1.62
CA THR A 97 -9.19 -17.73 -2.81
C THR A 97 -9.22 -19.25 -2.64
N ASP A 98 -10.36 -19.88 -2.94
CA ASP A 98 -10.59 -21.32 -2.73
C ASP A 98 -10.15 -22.15 -3.94
N VAL A 99 -9.19 -23.07 -3.74
CA VAL A 99 -8.70 -23.95 -4.80
C VAL A 99 -9.77 -24.94 -5.30
N THR A 100 -10.77 -25.24 -4.47
CA THR A 100 -11.86 -26.19 -4.77
C THR A 100 -13.04 -25.56 -5.50
N ASP A 101 -13.16 -24.23 -5.48
CA ASP A 101 -14.18 -23.46 -6.21
C ASP A 101 -13.51 -22.54 -7.26
N ASN A 102 -12.61 -23.11 -8.07
CA ASN A 102 -11.95 -22.46 -9.21
C ASN A 102 -11.30 -21.08 -8.89
N GLY A 103 -10.76 -20.92 -7.68
CA GLY A 103 -10.11 -19.68 -7.24
C GLY A 103 -11.07 -18.60 -6.75
N ALA A 104 -12.35 -18.91 -6.51
CA ALA A 104 -13.33 -17.94 -6.00
C ALA A 104 -12.84 -17.24 -4.72
N VAL A 105 -13.02 -15.91 -4.68
CA VAL A 105 -12.62 -15.08 -3.53
C VAL A 105 -13.52 -15.34 -2.33
N VAL A 106 -12.91 -15.67 -1.20
CA VAL A 106 -13.58 -15.87 0.09
C VAL A 106 -13.18 -14.73 1.02
N THR A 107 -14.11 -13.81 1.27
CA THR A 107 -13.92 -12.71 2.22
C THR A 107 -13.99 -13.21 3.67
N ALA A 108 -13.04 -12.77 4.50
CA ALA A 108 -13.02 -13.06 5.92
C ALA A 108 -14.13 -12.26 6.64
N ASN A 109 -14.74 -12.87 7.65
CA ASN A 109 -15.66 -12.19 8.56
C ASN A 109 -14.96 -12.11 9.93
N GLY A 110 -14.30 -10.99 10.21
CA GLY A 110 -13.32 -10.87 11.30
C GLY A 110 -13.04 -9.43 11.72
N THR A 111 -11.94 -9.18 12.44
CA THR A 111 -11.59 -7.82 12.87
C THR A 111 -11.00 -7.01 11.72
N VAL A 112 -11.65 -5.89 11.39
CA VAL A 112 -11.11 -4.85 10.51
C VAL A 112 -10.56 -3.73 11.38
N PHE A 113 -9.26 -3.46 11.27
CA PHE A 113 -8.57 -2.32 11.87
C PHE A 113 -8.59 -1.12 10.90
N PRO A 114 -8.14 0.09 11.31
CA PRO A 114 -7.98 1.19 10.37
C PRO A 114 -7.05 0.84 9.21
N GLN A 115 -7.35 1.38 8.03
CA GLN A 115 -6.53 1.23 6.83
C GLN A 115 -5.05 1.58 7.09
N ALA A 116 -4.12 1.02 6.33
CA ALA A 116 -2.68 1.03 6.60
C ALA A 116 -2.11 2.43 6.90
N VAL A 117 -2.44 3.44 6.08
CA VAL A 117 -2.05 4.84 6.33
C VAL A 117 -2.56 5.37 7.68
N GLY A 118 -3.69 4.88 8.18
CA GLY A 118 -4.25 5.12 9.51
C GLY A 118 -3.48 4.39 10.62
N LEU A 119 -3.10 3.13 10.42
CA LEU A 119 -2.18 2.41 11.33
C LEU A 119 -0.88 3.21 11.53
N ALA A 120 -0.29 3.67 10.44
CA ALA A 120 0.90 4.52 10.48
C ALA A 120 0.65 5.88 11.13
N SER A 121 -0.54 6.47 10.95
CA SER A 121 -0.95 7.75 11.57
C SER A 121 -1.04 7.70 13.09
N THR A 122 -1.02 6.51 13.71
CA THR A 122 -0.86 6.36 15.16
C THR A 122 0.53 6.78 15.66
N TRP A 123 1.58 6.64 14.84
CA TRP A 123 3.00 6.78 15.22
C TRP A 123 3.36 5.98 16.50
N ASP A 124 2.70 4.83 16.71
CA ASP A 124 2.79 3.97 17.91
C ASP A 124 3.19 2.52 17.51
N PRO A 125 4.49 2.23 17.30
CA PRO A 125 4.93 0.89 16.87
C PRO A 125 4.56 -0.23 17.85
N GLU A 126 4.43 0.05 19.15
CA GLU A 126 4.00 -0.95 20.14
C GLU A 126 2.52 -1.30 19.97
N LEU A 127 1.67 -0.31 19.65
CA LEU A 127 0.29 -0.55 19.23
C LEU A 127 0.23 -1.34 17.92
N ILE A 128 1.01 -0.97 16.91
CA ILE A 128 0.96 -1.68 15.62
C ILE A 128 1.51 -3.11 15.73
N LYS A 129 2.46 -3.38 16.63
CA LYS A 129 2.82 -4.77 16.97
C LYS A 129 1.63 -5.52 17.56
N ARG A 130 0.86 -4.92 18.48
CA ARG A 130 -0.37 -5.53 19.02
C ARG A 130 -1.42 -5.78 17.94
N VAL A 131 -1.55 -4.90 16.94
CA VAL A 131 -2.45 -5.11 15.79
C VAL A 131 -1.96 -6.29 14.95
N GLY A 132 -0.68 -6.34 14.58
CA GLY A 132 -0.11 -7.48 13.86
C GLY A 132 -0.26 -8.80 14.63
N THR A 133 -0.09 -8.77 15.96
CA THR A 133 -0.34 -9.91 16.86
C THR A 133 -1.77 -10.44 16.72
N ALA A 134 -2.78 -9.56 16.78
CA ALA A 134 -4.17 -9.93 16.57
C ALA A 134 -4.42 -10.51 15.17
N VAL A 135 -3.86 -9.89 14.11
CA VAL A 135 -4.01 -10.38 12.72
C VAL A 135 -3.38 -11.76 12.51
N GLY A 136 -2.19 -12.01 13.08
CA GLY A 136 -1.56 -13.34 13.05
C GLY A 136 -2.31 -14.40 13.88
N GLU A 137 -3.00 -13.98 14.95
CA GLU A 137 -3.90 -14.86 15.71
C GLU A 137 -5.18 -15.19 14.92
N GLU A 138 -5.84 -14.20 14.32
CA GLU A 138 -7.01 -14.45 13.46
C GLU A 138 -6.64 -15.29 12.23
N ALA A 139 -5.48 -15.09 11.60
CA ALA A 139 -5.01 -15.93 10.50
C ALA A 139 -4.87 -17.41 10.90
N ARG A 140 -4.37 -17.69 12.11
CA ARG A 140 -4.37 -19.06 12.68
C ARG A 140 -5.77 -19.56 13.01
N GLY A 141 -6.67 -18.69 13.49
CA GLY A 141 -8.08 -19.00 13.71
C GLY A 141 -8.82 -19.40 12.41
N PHE A 142 -8.64 -18.65 11.33
CA PHE A 142 -9.20 -18.94 10.01
C PHE A 142 -8.59 -20.21 9.39
N HIS A 143 -7.27 -20.40 9.51
CA HIS A 143 -6.60 -21.64 9.11
C HIS A 143 -7.12 -22.86 9.90
N ALA A 144 -7.49 -22.69 11.17
CA ALA A 144 -8.14 -23.73 11.97
C ALA A 144 -9.61 -23.99 11.59
N GLN A 145 -10.30 -23.04 10.95
CA GLN A 145 -11.62 -23.29 10.34
C GLN A 145 -11.50 -24.08 9.02
N ASN A 146 -10.66 -23.60 8.10
CA ASN A 146 -10.46 -24.23 6.80
C ASN A 146 -9.03 -23.96 6.24
N PRO A 147 -8.09 -24.90 6.39
CA PRO A 147 -6.71 -24.73 5.93
C PRO A 147 -6.53 -24.90 4.40
N VAL A 148 -7.61 -25.24 3.67
CA VAL A 148 -7.61 -25.31 2.19
C VAL A 148 -7.80 -23.92 1.58
N VAL A 149 -8.58 -23.06 2.25
CA VAL A 149 -8.81 -21.65 1.85
C VAL A 149 -7.77 -20.74 2.49
N TRP A 150 -7.57 -20.85 3.81
CA TRP A 150 -6.82 -19.87 4.57
C TRP A 150 -5.34 -20.26 4.68
N GLY A 151 -4.51 -19.62 3.87
CA GLY A 151 -3.05 -19.76 3.91
C GLY A 151 -2.44 -19.03 5.11
N LEU A 152 -1.24 -19.46 5.51
CA LEU A 152 -0.45 -18.81 6.57
C LEU A 152 0.74 -18.01 6.04
N ASN A 153 0.95 -17.97 4.72
CA ASN A 153 1.78 -16.96 4.08
C ASN A 153 0.89 -15.77 3.69
N LEU A 154 1.14 -14.61 4.29
CA LEU A 154 0.27 -13.45 4.22
C LEU A 154 0.89 -12.35 3.35
N TRP A 155 0.11 -11.78 2.44
CA TRP A 155 0.57 -10.76 1.48
C TRP A 155 0.53 -9.33 2.05
N ALA A 156 1.12 -9.17 3.24
CA ALA A 156 1.24 -7.91 3.95
C ALA A 156 2.53 -7.88 4.80
N PRO A 157 3.09 -6.70 5.11
CA PRO A 157 2.61 -5.36 4.75
C PRO A 157 2.94 -4.89 3.32
N VAL A 158 2.16 -3.92 2.83
CA VAL A 158 2.55 -3.06 1.70
C VAL A 158 3.56 -2.03 2.21
N VAL A 159 4.72 -1.93 1.55
CA VAL A 159 5.80 -1.01 1.96
C VAL A 159 6.28 -0.09 0.82
N ASN A 160 5.53 -0.04 -0.28
CA ASN A 160 5.67 1.04 -1.27
C ASN A 160 5.38 2.39 -0.59
N LEU A 161 6.24 3.37 -0.82
CA LEU A 161 6.14 4.69 -0.18
C LEU A 161 5.05 5.54 -0.83
N LEU A 162 4.42 6.42 -0.06
CA LEU A 162 3.34 7.31 -0.49
C LEU A 162 3.87 8.52 -1.28
N ARG A 163 4.62 8.19 -2.33
CA ARG A 163 5.41 9.05 -3.22
C ARG A 163 4.57 10.10 -3.96
N ASP A 164 3.33 9.74 -4.29
CA ASP A 164 2.38 10.58 -5.01
C ASP A 164 0.96 10.35 -4.45
N PRO A 165 0.22 11.41 -4.07
CA PRO A 165 -1.12 11.32 -3.46
C PRO A 165 -2.24 10.92 -4.44
N ARG A 166 -1.92 10.83 -5.75
CA ARG A 166 -2.82 10.38 -6.81
C ARG A 166 -2.78 8.89 -7.07
N TRP A 167 -1.79 8.17 -6.54
CA TRP A 167 -1.64 6.73 -6.77
C TRP A 167 -2.88 5.97 -6.27
N GLY A 168 -3.46 5.12 -7.11
CA GLY A 168 -4.72 4.41 -6.83
C GLY A 168 -4.67 3.46 -5.62
N ARG A 169 -3.48 3.02 -5.20
CA ARG A 169 -3.28 2.20 -3.98
C ARG A 169 -2.55 2.96 -2.86
N ASN A 170 -2.60 4.30 -2.87
CA ASN A 170 -1.96 5.17 -1.86
C ASN A 170 -2.46 4.91 -0.42
N GLU A 171 -3.66 4.37 -0.23
CA GLU A 171 -4.14 4.05 1.12
C GLU A 171 -3.45 2.87 1.80
N GLU A 172 -2.89 1.95 1.01
CA GLU A 172 -2.30 0.69 1.49
C GLU A 172 -0.88 0.86 2.03
N GLY A 173 -0.16 1.89 1.58
CA GLY A 173 1.17 2.20 2.11
C GLY A 173 1.10 2.98 3.42
N TYR A 174 2.19 2.93 4.19
CA TYR A 174 2.23 3.57 5.51
C TYR A 174 2.55 5.07 5.47
N SER A 175 3.53 5.50 4.67
CA SER A 175 4.04 6.87 4.68
C SER A 175 4.81 7.25 3.40
N GLU A 176 4.93 8.54 3.12
CA GLU A 176 5.91 9.07 2.16
C GLU A 176 7.35 9.03 2.69
N ASP A 177 7.55 8.70 3.98
CA ASP A 177 8.85 8.63 4.63
C ASP A 177 9.37 7.18 4.76
N PRO A 178 10.62 6.89 4.34
CA PRO A 178 11.21 5.56 4.49
C PRO A 178 11.35 5.06 5.94
N LEU A 179 11.62 5.95 6.90
CA LEU A 179 11.86 5.55 8.30
C LEU A 179 10.54 5.26 9.02
N LEU A 180 9.49 6.05 8.78
CA LEU A 180 8.16 5.75 9.33
C LEU A 180 7.57 4.48 8.70
N THR A 181 7.61 4.33 7.37
CA THR A 181 7.15 3.09 6.70
C THR A 181 7.93 1.87 7.20
N GLY A 182 9.26 1.96 7.32
CA GLY A 182 10.08 0.89 7.88
C GLY A 182 9.70 0.55 9.32
N ALA A 183 9.54 1.54 10.20
CA ALA A 183 9.20 1.31 11.61
C ALA A 183 7.81 0.66 11.80
N ILE A 184 6.81 1.08 11.02
CA ILE A 184 5.44 0.53 11.08
C ILE A 184 5.39 -0.87 10.45
N ALA A 185 6.11 -1.10 9.34
CA ALA A 185 6.23 -2.43 8.72
C ALA A 185 6.93 -3.45 9.63
N ILE A 186 8.02 -3.04 10.30
CA ILE A 186 8.70 -3.87 11.31
C ILE A 186 7.74 -4.25 12.42
N ALA A 187 7.01 -3.29 12.99
CA ALA A 187 6.04 -3.53 14.05
C ALA A 187 4.94 -4.52 13.62
N TYR A 188 4.30 -4.28 12.48
CA TYR A 188 3.20 -5.09 11.98
C TYR A 188 3.65 -6.52 11.65
N GLY A 189 4.75 -6.67 10.89
CA GLY A 189 5.32 -7.97 10.52
C GLY A 189 5.83 -8.78 11.72
N SER A 190 6.53 -8.14 12.67
CA SER A 190 6.91 -8.78 13.94
C SER A 190 5.70 -9.20 14.77
N GLY A 191 4.60 -8.44 14.73
CA GLY A 191 3.34 -8.82 15.37
C GLY A 191 2.73 -10.07 14.73
N ILE A 192 2.63 -10.08 13.39
CA ILE A 192 2.06 -11.19 12.60
C ILE A 192 2.84 -12.48 12.79
N GLN A 193 4.18 -12.42 12.77
CA GLN A 193 5.02 -13.62 12.84
C GLN A 193 5.22 -14.14 14.27
N GLY A 194 5.15 -13.26 15.28
CA GLY A 194 5.48 -13.57 16.67
C GLY A 194 6.95 -13.32 17.04
N ASP A 195 7.30 -13.60 18.30
CA ASP A 195 8.62 -13.29 18.88
C ASP A 195 9.70 -14.37 18.60
N ASP A 196 9.31 -15.51 18.02
CA ASP A 196 10.23 -16.57 17.62
C ASP A 196 10.33 -16.58 16.07
N PRO A 197 11.49 -16.27 15.47
CA PRO A 197 11.66 -16.28 14.01
C PRO A 197 11.75 -17.70 13.43
N ASP A 198 12.07 -18.71 14.23
CA ASP A 198 12.21 -20.11 13.81
C ASP A 198 10.91 -20.90 14.00
N HIS A 199 9.98 -20.41 14.83
CA HIS A 199 8.60 -20.87 14.90
C HIS A 199 7.62 -19.72 14.62
N LEU A 200 7.12 -19.64 13.39
CA LEU A 200 6.24 -18.59 12.87
C LEU A 200 4.77 -18.81 13.23
N ARG A 201 4.12 -17.76 13.74
CA ARG A 201 2.66 -17.67 13.85
C ARG A 201 2.02 -17.58 12.46
N ALA A 202 2.49 -16.65 11.65
CA ALA A 202 2.23 -16.56 10.22
C ALA A 202 3.50 -16.03 9.51
N ALA A 203 3.54 -16.09 8.18
CA ALA A 203 4.70 -15.77 7.36
C ALA A 203 4.40 -14.52 6.48
N PRO A 204 4.66 -13.30 6.99
CA PRO A 204 4.37 -12.06 6.27
C PRO A 204 5.35 -11.80 5.12
N THR A 205 4.82 -11.53 3.92
CA THR A 205 5.58 -11.18 2.71
C THR A 205 5.39 -9.70 2.39
N LEU A 206 6.48 -8.96 2.26
CA LEU A 206 6.44 -7.53 1.89
C LEU A 206 6.03 -7.39 0.43
N LYS A 207 5.16 -6.42 0.10
CA LYS A 207 4.82 -6.10 -1.30
C LYS A 207 4.86 -4.60 -1.59
N HIS A 208 5.11 -4.15 -2.82
CA HIS A 208 5.45 -4.88 -4.05
C HIS A 208 6.85 -4.40 -4.51
N TYR A 209 7.79 -5.34 -4.68
CA TYR A 209 9.20 -5.06 -4.94
C TYR A 209 9.47 -4.86 -6.45
N LEU A 210 9.79 -3.66 -6.95
CA LEU A 210 9.89 -2.39 -6.22
C LEU A 210 9.37 -1.20 -7.04
N ALA A 211 9.03 -0.12 -6.33
CA ALA A 211 8.49 1.14 -6.89
C ALA A 211 7.22 0.97 -7.74
N ASN A 212 6.29 0.11 -7.30
CA ASN A 212 4.90 0.11 -7.79
C ASN A 212 4.14 1.27 -7.12
N ASN A 213 4.00 2.40 -7.81
CA ASN A 213 3.30 3.60 -7.30
C ASN A 213 2.47 4.33 -8.39
N ASN A 214 1.97 3.57 -9.36
CA ASN A 214 0.90 3.93 -10.29
C ASN A 214 0.13 2.65 -10.65
N GLU A 215 -1.12 2.79 -11.04
CA GLU A 215 -2.02 1.69 -11.38
C GLU A 215 -2.26 1.58 -12.90
N ILE A 216 -2.49 2.71 -13.56
CA ILE A 216 -2.87 2.73 -14.98
C ILE A 216 -1.68 2.24 -15.83
N ARG A 217 -1.86 1.10 -16.50
CA ARG A 217 -0.82 0.39 -17.27
C ARG A 217 0.41 0.01 -16.43
N ARG A 218 0.22 -0.26 -15.13
CA ARG A 218 1.30 -0.57 -14.18
C ARG A 218 2.23 -1.70 -14.60
N ASP A 219 1.76 -2.62 -15.43
CA ASP A 219 2.53 -3.73 -16.00
C ASP A 219 3.54 -3.32 -17.09
N THR A 220 3.29 -2.22 -17.80
CA THR A 220 4.04 -1.79 -18.98
C THR A 220 4.72 -0.43 -18.80
N THR A 221 4.33 0.35 -17.79
CA THR A 221 5.06 1.55 -17.36
C THR A 221 6.39 1.21 -16.67
N SER A 222 7.41 2.06 -16.83
CA SER A 222 8.70 1.93 -16.15
C SER A 222 8.91 2.96 -15.03
N SER A 223 9.17 2.47 -13.84
CA SER A 223 9.67 3.25 -12.71
C SER A 223 11.17 3.50 -12.93
N ASN A 224 11.49 4.67 -13.48
CA ASN A 224 12.87 5.08 -13.74
C ASN A 224 13.54 5.58 -12.44
N LEU A 225 14.47 4.77 -11.92
CA LEU A 225 15.16 4.97 -10.64
C LEU A 225 16.68 5.17 -10.84
N PRO A 226 17.17 6.43 -10.81
CA PRO A 226 18.60 6.67 -10.67
C PRO A 226 19.14 6.02 -9.38
N PRO A 227 20.39 5.54 -9.31
CA PRO A 227 20.83 4.59 -8.26
C PRO A 227 20.68 5.18 -6.85
N ARG A 228 20.94 6.48 -6.70
CA ARG A 228 20.73 7.19 -5.43
C ARG A 228 19.27 7.17 -4.98
N VAL A 229 18.30 7.33 -5.87
CA VAL A 229 16.86 7.31 -5.55
C VAL A 229 16.41 5.90 -5.19
N LYS A 230 16.93 4.90 -5.92
CA LYS A 230 16.68 3.48 -5.64
C LYS A 230 17.10 3.11 -4.21
N HIS A 231 18.36 3.38 -3.85
CA HIS A 231 18.94 2.99 -2.56
C HIS A 231 18.52 3.88 -1.37
N GLU A 232 18.35 5.20 -1.54
CA GLU A 232 17.98 6.11 -0.43
C GLU A 232 16.48 6.14 -0.11
N TYR A 233 15.62 5.74 -1.06
CA TYR A 233 14.16 5.86 -0.91
C TYR A 233 13.43 4.53 -1.10
N TYR A 234 13.45 3.94 -2.30
CA TYR A 234 12.56 2.81 -2.61
C TYR A 234 12.98 1.47 -1.99
N GLU A 235 14.27 1.16 -1.88
CA GLU A 235 14.77 -0.05 -1.20
C GLU A 235 14.70 0.07 0.33
N ALA A 236 14.80 1.29 0.86
CA ALA A 236 15.00 1.56 2.29
C ALA A 236 13.95 0.92 3.23
N PRO A 237 12.62 0.97 2.99
CA PRO A 237 11.65 0.33 3.87
C PRO A 237 11.68 -1.20 3.78
N PHE A 238 11.90 -1.78 2.59
CA PHE A 238 12.07 -3.23 2.43
C PHE A 238 13.30 -3.72 3.21
N ARG A 239 14.43 -3.03 3.04
CA ARG A 239 15.67 -3.33 3.76
C ARG A 239 15.49 -3.26 5.27
N ALA A 240 14.78 -2.25 5.77
CA ALA A 240 14.50 -2.11 7.20
C ALA A 240 13.73 -3.33 7.75
N ALA A 241 12.66 -3.76 7.08
CA ALA A 241 11.84 -4.89 7.52
C ALA A 241 12.55 -6.26 7.37
N ILE A 242 13.29 -6.49 6.28
CA ILE A 242 14.05 -7.73 6.05
C ILE A 242 15.23 -7.85 7.03
N THR A 243 16.02 -6.78 7.25
CA THR A 243 17.14 -6.80 8.22
C THR A 243 16.66 -6.89 9.67
N ALA A 244 15.46 -6.40 9.99
CA ALA A 244 14.83 -6.64 11.28
C ALA A 244 14.31 -8.08 11.44
N GLY A 245 14.31 -8.89 10.37
CA GLY A 245 13.73 -10.23 10.36
C GLY A 245 12.21 -10.22 10.56
N ALA A 246 11.52 -9.13 10.21
CA ALA A 246 10.08 -8.94 10.41
C ALA A 246 9.21 -9.42 9.23
N ALA A 247 9.83 -9.99 8.20
CA ALA A 247 9.16 -10.56 7.03
C ALA A 247 9.91 -11.79 6.51
N THR A 248 9.18 -12.69 5.85
CA THR A 248 9.67 -13.98 5.35
C THR A 248 10.01 -13.98 3.86
N GLY A 249 9.87 -12.84 3.16
CA GLY A 249 10.21 -12.69 1.75
C GLY A 249 9.58 -11.44 1.14
N VAL A 250 9.74 -11.26 -0.17
CA VAL A 250 9.08 -10.18 -0.93
C VAL A 250 8.24 -10.71 -2.09
N MET A 251 7.13 -10.02 -2.38
CA MET A 251 6.37 -10.15 -3.61
C MET A 251 6.93 -9.17 -4.64
N THR A 252 7.29 -9.60 -5.85
CA THR A 252 7.66 -8.66 -6.93
C THR A 252 6.46 -7.86 -7.42
N ALA A 253 6.71 -6.67 -7.95
CA ALA A 253 5.70 -5.85 -8.60
C ALA A 253 5.41 -6.27 -10.06
N TYR A 254 4.39 -5.66 -10.66
CA TYR A 254 4.10 -5.76 -12.11
C TYR A 254 5.04 -4.91 -12.98
N ASN A 255 5.49 -3.76 -12.47
CA ASN A 255 6.10 -2.70 -13.28
C ASN A 255 7.50 -3.04 -13.80
N LEU A 256 7.90 -2.31 -14.84
CA LEU A 256 9.31 -2.25 -15.22
C LEU A 256 10.06 -1.36 -14.22
N VAL A 257 11.30 -1.71 -13.89
CA VAL A 257 12.24 -0.87 -13.13
C VAL A 257 13.47 -0.69 -14.02
N ASN A 258 13.77 0.56 -14.40
CA ASN A 258 14.78 0.86 -15.42
C ASN A 258 14.63 -0.03 -16.68
N GLY A 259 13.41 -0.15 -17.20
CA GLY A 259 13.07 -0.94 -18.40
C GLY A 259 13.01 -2.46 -18.23
N ARG A 260 13.46 -3.04 -17.10
CA ARG A 260 13.39 -4.49 -16.82
C ARG A 260 12.13 -4.83 -15.99
N PRO A 261 11.32 -5.84 -16.35
CA PRO A 261 10.19 -6.27 -15.50
C PRO A 261 10.64 -6.69 -14.10
N ALA A 262 9.93 -6.22 -13.07
CA ALA A 262 10.27 -6.52 -11.68
C ALA A 262 10.26 -8.03 -11.36
N THR A 263 9.39 -8.82 -12.01
CA THR A 263 9.33 -10.30 -11.95
C THR A 263 10.67 -10.99 -12.29
N VAL A 264 11.54 -10.34 -13.07
CA VAL A 264 12.87 -10.87 -13.46
C VAL A 264 14.02 -9.97 -13.01
N ASN A 265 13.79 -9.11 -12.01
CA ASN A 265 14.82 -8.22 -11.48
C ASN A 265 15.83 -9.02 -10.61
N PRO A 266 17.13 -9.08 -10.98
CA PRO A 266 18.15 -9.82 -10.23
C PRO A 266 18.40 -9.28 -8.81
N ASP A 267 17.89 -8.10 -8.46
CA ASP A 267 17.94 -7.55 -7.10
C ASP A 267 17.43 -8.52 -6.03
N LEU A 268 16.50 -9.42 -6.33
CA LEU A 268 16.00 -10.40 -5.36
C LEU A 268 17.15 -11.24 -4.77
N ASN A 269 18.02 -11.76 -5.64
CA ASN A 269 19.21 -12.52 -5.25
C ASN A 269 20.42 -11.63 -4.94
N ASP A 270 20.67 -10.59 -5.75
CA ASP A 270 21.86 -9.73 -5.64
C ASP A 270 21.81 -8.75 -4.46
N THR A 271 20.61 -8.36 -4.03
CA THR A 271 20.38 -7.26 -3.09
C THR A 271 19.50 -7.69 -1.91
N VAL A 272 18.26 -8.16 -2.13
CA VAL A 272 17.29 -8.44 -1.05
C VAL A 272 17.76 -9.58 -0.14
N ARG A 273 18.23 -10.70 -0.71
CA ARG A 273 18.82 -11.81 0.06
C ARG A 273 20.13 -11.44 0.80
N THR A 274 20.76 -10.29 0.52
CA THR A 274 21.95 -9.83 1.27
C THR A 274 21.61 -9.11 2.58
N TRP A 275 20.33 -8.81 2.82
CA TRP A 275 19.89 -8.03 3.96
C TRP A 275 19.62 -8.86 5.23
N THR A 276 19.72 -10.19 5.15
CA THR A 276 19.49 -11.14 6.24
C THR A 276 20.22 -12.46 5.98
N ASP A 277 20.62 -13.18 7.02
CA ASP A 277 21.24 -14.52 6.92
C ASP A 277 20.19 -15.65 6.85
N ARG A 278 18.91 -15.32 6.63
CA ARG A 278 17.78 -16.27 6.66
C ARG A 278 17.12 -16.43 5.30
N ASP A 279 16.77 -17.67 4.97
CA ASP A 279 15.99 -18.03 3.78
C ASP A 279 14.71 -17.18 3.65
N LEU A 280 14.52 -16.62 2.45
CA LEU A 280 13.37 -15.81 2.05
C LEU A 280 12.56 -16.54 0.98
N LEU A 281 11.24 -16.57 1.13
CA LEU A 281 10.27 -17.08 0.15
C LEU A 281 9.73 -15.90 -0.67
N ASN A 282 10.34 -15.67 -1.83
CA ASN A 282 9.93 -14.63 -2.76
C ASN A 282 8.84 -15.14 -3.70
N VAL A 283 7.82 -14.32 -3.93
CA VAL A 283 6.66 -14.67 -4.75
C VAL A 283 6.45 -13.64 -5.86
N THR A 284 5.68 -13.97 -6.89
CA THR A 284 5.22 -12.98 -7.87
C THR A 284 3.91 -12.33 -7.42
N ASP A 285 3.62 -11.12 -7.92
CA ASP A 285 2.26 -10.60 -7.95
C ASP A 285 1.35 -11.50 -8.82
N ALA A 286 0.03 -11.36 -8.67
CA ALA A 286 -0.96 -12.23 -9.31
C ALA A 286 -1.03 -12.02 -10.83
N GLY A 287 -0.65 -13.04 -11.60
CA GLY A 287 -0.58 -13.00 -13.07
C GLY A 287 0.67 -12.32 -13.63
N ALA A 288 1.53 -11.74 -12.79
CA ALA A 288 2.78 -11.10 -13.21
C ALA A 288 3.77 -12.01 -13.99
N PRO A 289 3.79 -13.36 -13.85
CA PRO A 289 4.53 -14.24 -14.75
C PRO A 289 4.04 -14.16 -16.20
N ASN A 290 2.73 -14.21 -16.43
CA ASN A 290 2.15 -14.22 -17.77
C ASN A 290 2.35 -12.87 -18.49
N ASN A 291 2.49 -11.76 -17.78
CA ASN A 291 2.81 -10.45 -18.38
C ASN A 291 4.13 -10.47 -19.16
N LEU A 292 5.12 -11.27 -18.73
CA LEU A 292 6.45 -11.38 -19.38
C LEU A 292 6.37 -11.85 -20.84
N VAL A 293 5.33 -12.60 -21.21
CA VAL A 293 5.07 -13.06 -22.59
C VAL A 293 3.83 -12.41 -23.20
N GLY A 294 2.93 -11.88 -22.37
CA GLY A 294 1.75 -11.13 -22.74
C GLY A 294 2.05 -9.64 -22.95
N SER A 295 1.53 -8.79 -22.09
CA SER A 295 1.53 -7.31 -22.27
C SER A 295 2.92 -6.68 -22.34
N GLN A 296 3.94 -7.25 -21.68
CA GLN A 296 5.31 -6.75 -21.74
C GLN A 296 6.09 -7.26 -22.96
N ALA A 297 5.64 -8.37 -23.57
CA ALA A 297 6.30 -9.07 -24.69
C ALA A 297 7.83 -9.25 -24.52
N TYR A 298 8.29 -9.41 -23.27
CA TYR A 298 9.70 -9.33 -22.88
C TYR A 298 10.45 -10.64 -23.12
N PHE A 299 9.76 -11.78 -23.11
CA PHE A 299 10.26 -13.09 -23.56
C PHE A 299 9.37 -13.67 -24.66
N ALA A 300 9.92 -14.55 -25.50
CA ALA A 300 9.16 -15.16 -26.60
C ALA A 300 8.37 -16.40 -26.15
N THR A 301 8.76 -17.02 -25.04
CA THR A 301 8.11 -18.21 -24.47
C THR A 301 8.07 -18.17 -22.94
N LEU A 302 7.05 -18.82 -22.35
CA LEU A 302 6.92 -18.91 -20.89
C LEU A 302 8.07 -19.70 -20.25
N ALA A 303 8.67 -20.65 -20.99
CA ALA A 303 9.85 -21.39 -20.54
C ALA A 303 11.11 -20.51 -20.40
N GLU A 304 11.28 -19.48 -21.25
CA GLU A 304 12.34 -18.48 -21.06
C GLU A 304 12.01 -17.53 -19.90
N ALA A 305 10.75 -17.11 -19.79
CA ALA A 305 10.27 -16.18 -18.76
C ALA A 305 10.41 -16.76 -17.34
N ASP A 306 9.86 -17.95 -17.10
CA ASP A 306 9.90 -18.62 -15.79
C ASP A 306 11.34 -19.01 -15.40
N ALA A 307 12.16 -19.41 -16.38
CA ALA A 307 13.58 -19.66 -16.15
C ALA A 307 14.36 -18.40 -15.75
N ALA A 308 14.02 -17.24 -16.32
CA ALA A 308 14.59 -15.96 -15.93
C ALA A 308 14.11 -15.51 -14.55
N ALA A 309 12.82 -15.67 -14.23
CA ALA A 309 12.24 -15.33 -12.93
C ALA A 309 12.86 -16.15 -11.78
N LEU A 310 12.96 -17.47 -11.95
CA LEU A 310 13.58 -18.35 -10.95
C LEU A 310 15.05 -17.96 -10.68
N LYS A 311 15.80 -17.64 -11.74
CA LYS A 311 17.21 -17.20 -11.65
C LYS A 311 17.39 -15.77 -11.14
N ALA A 312 16.41 -14.90 -11.33
CA ALA A 312 16.38 -13.57 -10.72
C ALA A 312 16.20 -13.66 -9.20
N GLY A 313 15.35 -14.59 -8.75
CA GLY A 313 15.20 -14.97 -7.35
C GLY A 313 13.76 -15.18 -6.86
N ILE A 314 12.82 -15.48 -7.78
CA ILE A 314 11.46 -15.94 -7.46
C ILE A 314 11.51 -17.40 -6.99
N ASP A 315 10.75 -17.72 -5.95
CA ASP A 315 10.61 -19.08 -5.43
C ASP A 315 9.21 -19.67 -5.69
N SER A 316 8.17 -18.84 -5.78
CA SER A 316 6.80 -19.27 -6.10
C SER A 316 6.06 -18.33 -7.06
N PHE A 317 5.35 -18.93 -8.03
CA PHE A 317 4.64 -18.27 -9.11
C PHE A 317 3.15 -18.16 -8.80
N THR A 318 2.66 -16.92 -8.73
CA THR A 318 1.25 -16.56 -8.56
C THR A 318 0.64 -16.28 -9.93
N THR A 319 0.05 -17.29 -10.57
CA THR A 319 -0.46 -17.21 -11.96
C THR A 319 -1.48 -18.32 -12.26
N ASP A 320 -2.27 -18.13 -13.31
CA ASP A 320 -3.19 -19.13 -13.89
C ASP A 320 -4.22 -19.72 -12.90
N GLU A 321 -4.60 -18.93 -11.90
CA GLU A 321 -5.54 -19.29 -10.82
C GLU A 321 -5.19 -20.63 -10.16
N THR A 322 -6.08 -21.62 -10.21
CA THR A 322 -5.90 -22.96 -9.63
C THR A 322 -5.16 -23.93 -10.55
N ASN A 323 -4.87 -23.53 -11.79
CA ASN A 323 -4.30 -24.39 -12.81
C ASN A 323 -2.77 -24.28 -12.85
N SER A 324 -2.07 -25.14 -12.10
CA SER A 324 -0.60 -25.19 -12.08
C SER A 324 0.05 -25.76 -13.36
N ALA A 325 -0.74 -26.27 -14.31
CA ALA A 325 -0.21 -26.95 -15.50
C ALA A 325 0.66 -26.06 -16.43
N PRO A 326 0.39 -24.75 -16.65
CA PRO A 326 1.26 -23.87 -17.45
C PRO A 326 2.65 -23.74 -16.83
N THR A 327 2.75 -23.39 -15.54
CA THR A 327 4.02 -23.28 -14.79
C THR A 327 4.79 -24.60 -14.80
N ILE A 328 4.13 -25.73 -14.50
CA ILE A 328 4.78 -27.05 -14.51
C ILE A 328 5.31 -27.39 -15.92
N THR A 329 4.58 -27.02 -16.98
CA THR A 329 5.01 -27.24 -18.38
C THR A 329 6.17 -26.33 -18.77
N ALA A 330 6.13 -25.05 -18.39
CA ALA A 330 7.18 -24.08 -18.67
C ALA A 330 8.50 -24.47 -18.00
N ILE A 331 8.48 -24.80 -16.70
CA ILE A 331 9.64 -25.25 -15.93
C ILE A 331 10.22 -26.56 -16.50
N LYS A 332 9.39 -27.55 -16.86
CA LYS A 332 9.88 -28.80 -17.50
C LYS A 332 10.47 -28.55 -18.88
N THR A 333 9.87 -27.67 -19.69
CA THR A 333 10.45 -27.25 -20.97
C THR A 333 11.80 -26.58 -20.76
N ALA A 334 11.90 -25.63 -19.83
CA ALA A 334 13.14 -24.92 -19.50
C ALA A 334 14.27 -25.87 -19.06
N LEU A 335 13.97 -26.86 -18.22
CA LEU A 335 14.92 -27.92 -17.84
C LEU A 335 15.38 -28.73 -19.06
N SER A 336 14.45 -29.16 -19.93
CA SER A 336 14.80 -29.95 -21.14
C SER A 336 15.59 -29.16 -22.18
N GLN A 337 15.48 -27.83 -22.18
CA GLN A 337 16.25 -26.91 -23.04
C GLN A 337 17.59 -26.48 -22.40
N GLY A 338 17.87 -26.86 -21.15
CA GLY A 338 19.05 -26.41 -20.40
C GLY A 338 18.98 -24.94 -19.95
N LEU A 339 17.80 -24.30 -20.01
CA LEU A 339 17.56 -22.96 -19.46
C LEU A 339 17.52 -22.99 -17.92
N LEU A 340 17.16 -24.12 -17.32
CA LEU A 340 17.25 -24.40 -15.88
C LEU A 340 18.05 -25.67 -15.61
N THR A 341 18.53 -25.80 -14.38
CA THR A 341 19.11 -27.01 -13.77
C THR A 341 18.24 -27.45 -12.59
N GLU A 342 18.34 -28.71 -12.15
CA GLU A 342 17.65 -29.17 -10.93
C GLU A 342 18.11 -28.39 -9.68
N GLN A 343 19.35 -27.86 -9.66
CA GLN A 343 19.85 -27.03 -8.57
C GLN A 343 19.12 -25.67 -8.48
N ASP A 344 18.66 -25.11 -9.60
CA ASP A 344 17.82 -23.89 -9.57
C ASP A 344 16.47 -24.20 -8.89
N ILE A 345 15.86 -25.36 -9.21
CA ILE A 345 14.62 -25.85 -8.58
C ILE A 345 14.82 -26.11 -7.07
N ASP A 346 15.89 -26.82 -6.71
CA ASP A 346 16.23 -27.16 -5.32
C ASP A 346 16.44 -25.92 -4.44
N THR A 347 16.90 -24.82 -5.02
CA THR A 347 17.08 -23.54 -4.33
C THR A 347 15.73 -22.93 -3.98
N ALA A 348 14.81 -22.82 -4.95
CA ALA A 348 13.45 -22.32 -4.71
C ALA A 348 12.66 -23.20 -3.72
N VAL A 349 12.72 -24.52 -3.89
CA VAL A 349 12.02 -25.47 -3.01
C VAL A 349 12.59 -25.48 -1.60
N ARG A 350 13.90 -25.25 -1.40
CA ARG A 350 14.49 -25.01 -0.06
C ARG A 350 13.80 -23.84 0.64
N HIS A 351 13.66 -22.70 -0.02
CA HIS A 351 13.04 -21.51 0.56
C HIS A 351 11.57 -21.73 0.92
N ILE A 352 10.80 -22.36 0.03
CA ILE A 352 9.41 -22.79 0.29
C ILE A 352 9.33 -23.69 1.53
N LEU A 353 10.14 -24.76 1.57
CA LEU A 353 10.14 -25.71 2.68
C LEU A 353 10.55 -25.01 3.99
N GLY A 354 11.56 -24.14 3.97
CA GLY A 354 12.00 -23.38 5.14
C GLY A 354 10.88 -22.62 5.84
N ILE A 355 9.98 -21.97 5.08
CA ILE A 355 8.79 -21.32 5.65
C ILE A 355 7.77 -22.33 6.18
N ARG A 356 7.54 -23.45 5.46
CA ARG A 356 6.60 -24.51 5.88
C ARG A 356 7.03 -25.24 7.16
N PHE A 357 8.34 -25.47 7.34
CA PHE A 357 8.92 -25.94 8.60
C PHE A 357 8.69 -24.93 9.72
N ARG A 358 9.05 -23.65 9.50
CA ARG A 358 8.91 -22.59 10.51
C ARG A 358 7.44 -22.37 10.91
N LEU A 359 6.48 -22.58 10.01
CA LEU A 359 5.04 -22.57 10.31
C LEU A 359 4.55 -23.80 11.13
N GLY A 360 5.40 -24.77 11.40
CA GLY A 360 5.12 -25.94 12.23
C GLY A 360 4.49 -27.13 11.50
N GLU A 361 4.43 -27.15 10.16
CA GLU A 361 3.72 -28.21 9.41
C GLU A 361 4.27 -29.62 9.69
N PHE A 362 5.59 -29.72 9.86
CA PHE A 362 6.34 -30.97 9.98
C PHE A 362 6.71 -31.32 11.43
N ASP A 363 6.23 -30.56 12.42
CA ASP A 363 6.42 -30.85 13.84
C ASP A 363 5.28 -31.75 14.36
N PRO A 364 5.55 -32.72 15.27
CA PRO A 364 4.54 -33.68 15.71
C PRO A 364 3.25 -33.07 16.29
N ASP A 365 3.38 -31.95 17.02
CA ASP A 365 2.27 -31.22 17.64
C ASP A 365 1.75 -30.05 16.76
N GLY A 366 2.29 -29.83 15.57
CA GLY A 366 1.96 -28.70 14.68
C GLY A 366 2.63 -27.37 15.04
N GLY A 367 3.63 -27.39 15.93
CA GLY A 367 4.33 -26.18 16.42
C GLY A 367 3.56 -25.41 17.51
N PRO A 368 4.16 -24.34 18.07
CA PRO A 368 3.63 -23.65 19.26
C PRO A 368 2.25 -23.00 19.06
N TYR A 369 1.89 -22.64 17.83
CA TYR A 369 0.63 -21.94 17.51
C TYR A 369 -0.52 -22.86 17.09
N ALA A 370 -0.32 -24.18 17.02
CA ALA A 370 -1.35 -25.14 16.61
C ALA A 370 -2.59 -25.23 17.52
N LYS A 371 -2.56 -24.55 18.68
CA LYS A 371 -3.63 -24.54 19.69
C LYS A 371 -4.50 -23.28 19.65
N ILE A 372 -4.25 -22.37 18.70
CA ILE A 372 -5.16 -21.23 18.44
C ILE A 372 -6.42 -21.78 17.76
N THR A 373 -7.58 -21.46 18.33
CA THR A 373 -8.90 -21.87 17.82
C THR A 373 -9.58 -20.72 17.07
N PRO A 374 -10.66 -20.98 16.32
CA PRO A 374 -11.46 -19.92 15.68
C PRO A 374 -12.05 -18.88 16.65
N ASP A 375 -12.09 -19.14 17.96
CA ASP A 375 -12.65 -18.24 18.98
C ASP A 375 -11.88 -16.91 19.15
N VAL A 376 -10.70 -16.77 18.53
CA VAL A 376 -9.93 -15.51 18.51
C VAL A 376 -10.43 -14.52 17.45
N ILE A 377 -11.13 -14.99 16.42
CA ILE A 377 -11.66 -14.16 15.32
C ILE A 377 -12.70 -13.19 15.87
N ASP A 378 -12.52 -11.90 15.62
CA ASP A 378 -13.44 -10.85 16.08
C ASP A 378 -13.68 -10.89 17.60
N SER A 379 -12.66 -11.33 18.35
CA SER A 379 -12.75 -11.46 19.79
C SER A 379 -13.00 -10.10 20.47
N PRO A 380 -13.66 -10.06 21.64
CA PRO A 380 -13.82 -8.81 22.40
C PRO A 380 -12.51 -8.10 22.75
N ALA A 381 -11.36 -8.78 22.70
CA ALA A 381 -10.06 -8.16 22.82
C ALA A 381 -9.64 -7.42 21.54
N HIS A 382 -9.86 -8.02 20.37
CA HIS A 382 -9.53 -7.42 19.07
C HIS A 382 -10.45 -6.25 18.74
N ARG A 383 -11.76 -6.33 19.05
CA ARG A 383 -12.70 -5.20 18.93
C ARG A 383 -12.24 -3.96 19.72
N ARG A 384 -11.86 -4.15 20.99
CA ARG A 384 -11.28 -3.07 21.83
C ARG A 384 -9.98 -2.52 21.25
N LEU A 385 -9.15 -3.37 20.64
CA LEU A 385 -7.91 -2.94 19.98
C LEU A 385 -8.19 -2.15 18.69
N ALA A 386 -9.25 -2.50 17.94
CA ALA A 386 -9.69 -1.74 16.77
C ALA A 386 -10.16 -0.33 17.19
N ARG A 387 -11.00 -0.22 18.23
CA ARG A 387 -11.41 1.07 18.81
C ARG A 387 -10.24 1.90 19.32
N GLU A 388 -9.29 1.29 20.06
CA GLU A 388 -8.07 1.98 20.52
C GLU A 388 -7.24 2.49 19.34
N THR A 389 -7.06 1.65 18.30
CA THR A 389 -6.25 2.00 17.13
C THR A 389 -6.89 3.11 16.31
N ALA A 390 -8.20 3.04 16.04
CA ALA A 390 -8.93 4.10 15.35
C ALA A 390 -8.85 5.43 16.10
N ALA A 391 -9.15 5.45 17.40
CA ALA A 391 -9.11 6.68 18.20
C ALA A 391 -7.69 7.27 18.34
N LYS A 392 -6.65 6.41 18.34
CA LYS A 392 -5.24 6.83 18.35
C LYS A 392 -4.70 7.27 16.98
N ALA A 393 -5.31 6.84 15.88
CA ALA A 393 -4.94 7.19 14.50
C ALA A 393 -5.49 8.56 14.08
N MET A 394 -6.68 8.93 14.58
CA MET A 394 -7.36 10.17 14.22
C MET A 394 -6.48 11.42 14.41
N VAL A 395 -6.44 12.27 13.38
CA VAL A 395 -5.60 13.46 13.31
C VAL A 395 -6.48 14.70 13.38
N LEU A 396 -6.34 15.47 14.45
CA LEU A 396 -6.96 16.79 14.55
C LEU A 396 -6.18 17.77 13.66
N LEU A 397 -6.69 18.05 12.46
CA LEU A 397 -6.03 18.91 11.46
C LEU A 397 -6.12 20.39 11.85
N LYS A 398 -7.30 20.83 12.30
CA LYS A 398 -7.59 22.21 12.73
C LYS A 398 -8.51 22.21 13.96
N ASN A 399 -8.28 23.09 14.92
CA ASN A 399 -9.20 23.34 16.04
C ASN A 399 -9.00 24.76 16.59
N GLU A 400 -9.87 25.68 16.17
CA GLU A 400 -9.95 27.06 16.63
C GLU A 400 -11.11 27.25 17.61
N ARG A 401 -11.16 28.42 18.27
CA ARG A 401 -12.31 28.95 19.02
C ARG A 401 -12.81 28.05 20.18
N GLY A 402 -12.09 26.98 20.50
CA GLY A 402 -12.53 25.94 21.45
C GLY A 402 -13.67 25.09 20.93
N THR A 403 -13.78 24.90 19.60
CA THR A 403 -14.89 24.15 18.99
C THR A 403 -14.91 22.68 19.42
N LEU A 404 -13.75 22.04 19.50
CA LEU A 404 -13.56 20.70 20.06
C LEU A 404 -12.70 20.71 21.34
N PRO A 405 -12.95 19.81 22.32
CA PRO A 405 -14.00 18.78 22.31
C PRO A 405 -15.42 19.33 22.54
N LEU A 406 -16.41 18.55 22.12
CA LEU A 406 -17.84 18.80 22.30
C LEU A 406 -18.28 18.62 23.76
N ASP A 407 -19.40 19.26 24.11
CA ASP A 407 -20.10 19.05 25.37
C ASP A 407 -21.26 18.06 25.16
N PRO A 408 -21.36 16.96 25.92
CA PRO A 408 -22.50 16.04 25.87
C PRO A 408 -23.86 16.71 26.03
N GLY A 409 -23.94 17.87 26.70
CA GLY A 409 -25.18 18.64 26.88
C GLY A 409 -25.71 19.32 25.62
N MET A 410 -24.98 19.30 24.50
CA MET A 410 -25.34 20.00 23.26
C MET A 410 -26.24 19.17 22.35
N LYS A 411 -27.08 19.87 21.58
CA LYS A 411 -27.77 19.32 20.41
C LYS A 411 -26.80 19.27 19.24
N VAL A 412 -26.74 18.14 18.55
CA VAL A 412 -25.81 17.94 17.42
C VAL A 412 -26.60 17.65 16.14
N ALA A 413 -26.27 18.35 15.06
CA ALA A 413 -26.67 17.97 13.71
C ALA A 413 -25.54 17.15 13.07
N VAL A 414 -25.72 15.85 12.88
CA VAL A 414 -24.73 14.98 12.22
C VAL A 414 -25.17 14.77 10.78
N VAL A 415 -24.41 15.32 9.82
CA VAL A 415 -24.84 15.41 8.42
C VAL A 415 -23.75 15.03 7.42
N GLY A 416 -24.16 14.62 6.22
CA GLY A 416 -23.26 14.26 5.11
C GLY A 416 -23.26 12.77 4.73
N PRO A 417 -22.72 12.41 3.56
CA PRO A 417 -22.91 11.10 2.93
C PRO A 417 -22.23 9.95 3.69
N LEU A 418 -21.30 10.25 4.59
CA LEU A 418 -20.60 9.29 5.45
C LEU A 418 -21.11 9.32 6.90
N ALA A 419 -22.20 10.05 7.19
CA ALA A 419 -22.71 10.19 8.56
C ALA A 419 -23.27 8.87 9.13
N ASP A 420 -23.93 8.04 8.31
CA ASP A 420 -24.68 6.85 8.77
C ASP A 420 -24.36 5.58 7.96
N VAL A 421 -23.10 5.43 7.54
CA VAL A 421 -22.59 4.27 6.81
C VAL A 421 -21.11 4.04 7.13
N LEU A 422 -20.64 2.79 7.07
CA LEU A 422 -19.22 2.46 6.99
C LEU A 422 -19.00 1.53 5.79
N TYR A 423 -17.99 1.84 4.97
CA TYR A 423 -17.66 1.06 3.78
C TYR A 423 -16.50 0.08 4.03
N THR A 424 -16.58 -1.09 3.37
CA THR A 424 -15.39 -1.92 3.12
C THR A 424 -14.57 -1.35 1.97
N ASP A 425 -13.27 -1.57 2.00
CA ASP A 425 -12.30 -1.31 0.93
C ASP A 425 -11.74 -2.60 0.30
N TRP A 426 -10.86 -2.45 -0.69
CA TRP A 426 -10.33 -3.51 -1.55
C TRP A 426 -9.56 -4.63 -0.81
N TYR A 427 -8.88 -4.31 0.29
CA TYR A 427 -8.09 -5.25 1.09
C TYR A 427 -8.57 -5.33 2.55
N SER A 428 -9.87 -5.09 2.74
CA SER A 428 -10.57 -5.26 4.02
C SER A 428 -11.33 -6.60 4.09
N GLY A 429 -11.53 -7.09 5.32
CA GLY A 429 -12.52 -8.15 5.58
C GLY A 429 -13.93 -7.56 5.72
N ARG A 430 -14.97 -8.40 5.71
CA ARG A 430 -16.34 -7.97 6.04
C ARG A 430 -16.45 -7.84 7.57
N PRO A 431 -16.72 -6.64 8.13
CA PRO A 431 -16.92 -6.49 9.56
C PRO A 431 -18.24 -7.14 10.00
N THR A 432 -18.24 -7.76 11.18
CA THR A 432 -19.38 -8.54 11.72
C THR A 432 -20.47 -7.67 12.38
N TYR A 433 -20.17 -6.38 12.60
CA TYR A 433 -21.05 -5.32 13.08
C TYR A 433 -20.50 -3.97 12.55
N GLN A 434 -21.27 -2.89 12.71
CA GLN A 434 -20.83 -1.53 12.40
C GLN A 434 -21.34 -0.58 13.50
N VAL A 435 -20.61 0.50 13.76
CA VAL A 435 -21.04 1.64 14.58
C VAL A 435 -20.74 2.91 13.79
N THR A 436 -21.77 3.53 13.22
CA THR A 436 -21.62 4.68 12.31
C THR A 436 -21.21 5.94 13.08
N PRO A 437 -20.65 6.97 12.40
CA PRO A 437 -20.41 8.29 13.00
C PRO A 437 -21.66 8.85 13.71
N LEU A 438 -22.84 8.65 13.14
CA LEU A 438 -24.12 9.01 13.72
C LEU A 438 -24.43 8.22 15.00
N ASP A 439 -24.26 6.89 15.01
CA ASP A 439 -24.50 6.07 16.21
C ASP A 439 -23.58 6.46 17.37
N GLY A 440 -22.28 6.58 17.12
CA GLY A 440 -21.31 6.97 18.14
C GLY A 440 -21.61 8.35 18.75
N ILE A 441 -22.03 9.32 17.94
CA ILE A 441 -22.43 10.65 18.43
C ILE A 441 -23.78 10.59 19.16
N ARG A 442 -24.72 9.76 18.70
CA ARG A 442 -26.05 9.52 19.29
C ARG A 442 -26.00 8.88 20.68
N GLU A 443 -24.98 8.07 20.99
CA GLU A 443 -24.75 7.57 22.35
C GLU A 443 -24.28 8.65 23.34
N ARG A 444 -23.79 9.80 22.87
CA ARG A 444 -23.13 10.83 23.71
C ARG A 444 -23.86 12.17 23.79
N ALA A 445 -24.57 12.59 22.74
CA ALA A 445 -25.24 13.89 22.68
C ALA A 445 -26.58 13.92 23.43
N ALA A 446 -26.97 15.09 23.96
CA ALA A 446 -28.27 15.31 24.58
C ALA A 446 -29.45 15.15 23.59
N SER A 447 -29.24 15.46 22.31
CA SER A 447 -30.13 15.08 21.21
C SER A 447 -29.41 15.18 19.87
N VAL A 448 -29.69 14.26 18.95
CA VAL A 448 -29.15 14.30 17.58
C VAL A 448 -30.25 14.47 16.54
N THR A 449 -30.04 15.38 15.59
CA THR A 449 -30.72 15.39 14.30
C THR A 449 -29.73 14.96 13.21
N SER A 450 -30.21 14.32 12.15
CA SER A 450 -29.33 13.85 11.06
C SER A 450 -29.91 14.03 9.68
N SER A 451 -29.02 14.05 8.68
CA SER A 451 -29.35 14.08 7.25
C SER A 451 -28.12 13.64 6.45
N GLU A 452 -28.25 12.68 5.53
CA GLU A 452 -27.14 12.27 4.66
C GLU A 452 -26.66 13.39 3.72
N GLY A 453 -27.36 14.54 3.65
CA GLY A 453 -26.97 15.69 2.84
C GLY A 453 -27.12 15.49 1.33
N VAL A 454 -27.58 14.32 0.89
CA VAL A 454 -27.79 13.93 -0.52
C VAL A 454 -29.19 14.27 -1.01
N ASP A 455 -29.26 14.73 -2.27
CA ASP A 455 -30.52 14.98 -2.97
C ASP A 455 -31.28 13.66 -3.19
N ARG A 456 -32.60 13.71 -2.99
CA ARG A 456 -33.52 12.64 -3.39
C ARG A 456 -34.27 13.08 -4.63
N VAL A 457 -34.17 12.29 -5.69
CA VAL A 457 -34.71 12.62 -7.02
C VAL A 457 -35.60 11.50 -7.55
N ALA A 458 -36.47 11.86 -8.49
CA ALA A 458 -37.16 10.93 -9.37
C ALA A 458 -36.83 11.27 -10.83
N PHE A 459 -36.54 10.26 -11.64
CA PHE A 459 -36.22 10.43 -13.07
C PHE A 459 -37.43 10.06 -13.91
N LYS A 460 -37.83 10.97 -14.81
CA LYS A 460 -39.07 10.88 -15.59
C LYS A 460 -38.80 11.03 -17.07
N ASP A 461 -39.08 10.00 -17.85
CA ASP A 461 -38.97 10.05 -19.30
C ASP A 461 -39.91 11.10 -19.89
N LEU A 462 -39.34 12.04 -20.66
CA LEU A 462 -40.08 13.12 -21.31
C LEU A 462 -40.97 12.64 -22.46
N ALA A 463 -40.73 11.45 -23.03
CA ALA A 463 -41.53 10.92 -24.14
C ALA A 463 -42.83 10.23 -23.67
N THR A 464 -42.77 9.42 -22.60
CA THR A 464 -43.93 8.70 -22.05
C THR A 464 -44.54 9.34 -20.80
N GLY A 465 -43.84 10.28 -20.16
CA GLY A 465 -44.24 10.88 -18.90
C GLY A 465 -44.14 9.95 -17.67
N ARG A 466 -43.50 8.78 -17.83
CA ARG A 466 -43.33 7.78 -16.77
C ARG A 466 -42.04 7.95 -16.00
N TYR A 467 -42.05 7.53 -14.74
CA TYR A 467 -40.88 7.50 -13.87
C TYR A 467 -40.14 6.16 -13.97
N ILE A 468 -38.84 6.19 -13.67
CA ILE A 468 -38.06 4.98 -13.38
C ILE A 468 -38.56 4.38 -12.06
N THR A 469 -39.10 3.17 -12.11
CA THR A 469 -39.49 2.34 -10.97
C THR A 469 -38.38 1.31 -10.68
N ALA A 470 -37.99 1.16 -9.42
CA ALA A 470 -37.05 0.16 -8.91
C ALA A 470 -37.77 -0.96 -8.11
N GLY A 471 -37.06 -2.06 -7.83
CA GLY A 471 -37.60 -3.16 -7.01
C GLY A 471 -37.55 -2.87 -5.50
N SER A 472 -38.58 -3.27 -4.76
CA SER A 472 -38.62 -3.16 -3.28
C SER A 472 -38.12 -4.41 -2.53
N GLY A 473 -37.75 -5.48 -3.25
CA GLY A 473 -37.17 -6.69 -2.66
C GLY A 473 -35.68 -6.51 -2.31
N PRO A 474 -35.13 -7.34 -1.39
CA PRO A 474 -33.71 -7.27 -1.02
C PRO A 474 -32.76 -7.57 -2.19
N GLU A 475 -33.18 -8.44 -3.11
CA GLU A 475 -32.47 -8.80 -4.35
C GLU A 475 -32.59 -7.73 -5.46
N GLY A 476 -33.36 -6.66 -5.24
CA GLY A 476 -33.72 -5.68 -6.26
C GLY A 476 -34.69 -6.22 -7.33
N ALA A 477 -34.79 -5.49 -8.43
CA ALA A 477 -35.38 -5.91 -9.70
C ALA A 477 -34.82 -5.05 -10.85
N ASP A 478 -35.07 -5.43 -12.12
CA ASP A 478 -34.79 -4.54 -13.25
C ASP A 478 -35.52 -3.21 -13.08
N LEU A 479 -34.79 -2.10 -13.24
CA LEU A 479 -35.38 -0.76 -13.30
C LEU A 479 -36.23 -0.62 -14.58
N ARG A 480 -37.44 -0.06 -14.45
CA ARG A 480 -38.45 -0.02 -15.52
C ARG A 480 -39.21 1.32 -15.59
N LEU A 481 -39.60 1.77 -16.79
CA LEU A 481 -40.54 2.88 -16.98
C LEU A 481 -42.00 2.45 -16.80
N SER A 482 -42.48 2.42 -15.56
CA SER A 482 -43.83 1.95 -15.21
C SER A 482 -44.73 3.00 -14.56
N ALA A 483 -44.27 3.70 -13.52
CA ALA A 483 -45.15 4.59 -12.73
C ALA A 483 -45.45 5.93 -13.42
N THR A 484 -46.62 6.51 -13.16
CA THR A 484 -47.02 7.87 -13.59
C THR A 484 -47.05 8.89 -12.45
N THR A 485 -46.68 8.46 -11.25
CA THR A 485 -46.61 9.26 -10.00
C THR A 485 -45.44 8.77 -9.17
N ILE A 486 -44.79 9.65 -8.41
CA ILE A 486 -43.66 9.29 -7.55
C ILE A 486 -44.15 8.57 -6.29
N GLY A 487 -43.83 7.28 -6.16
CA GLY A 487 -43.86 6.52 -4.90
C GLY A 487 -42.45 6.31 -4.35
N GLU A 488 -42.28 5.40 -3.38
CA GLU A 488 -40.97 5.05 -2.82
C GLU A 488 -40.08 4.31 -3.84
N THR A 489 -40.70 3.57 -4.77
CA THR A 489 -40.02 2.86 -5.87
C THR A 489 -39.50 3.77 -6.97
N GLU A 490 -39.93 5.03 -7.02
CA GLU A 490 -39.51 6.02 -8.03
C GLU A 490 -38.44 6.99 -7.51
N GLN A 491 -38.02 6.84 -6.25
CA GLN A 491 -37.10 7.73 -5.58
C GLN A 491 -35.71 7.12 -5.45
N PHE A 492 -34.70 7.93 -5.75
CA PHE A 492 -33.28 7.60 -5.63
C PHE A 492 -32.56 8.69 -4.83
N ASP A 493 -31.77 8.31 -3.82
CA ASP A 493 -30.80 9.21 -3.21
C ASP A 493 -29.53 9.26 -4.09
N VAL A 494 -28.98 10.45 -4.33
CA VAL A 494 -27.85 10.69 -5.26
C VAL A 494 -26.60 11.09 -4.49
N PHE A 495 -25.62 10.20 -4.44
CA PHE A 495 -24.34 10.42 -3.75
C PHE A 495 -23.29 10.93 -4.75
N ASP A 496 -22.69 12.08 -4.47
CA ASP A 496 -21.62 12.67 -5.28
C ASP A 496 -20.23 12.31 -4.73
N TRP A 497 -19.42 11.67 -5.58
CA TRP A 497 -18.05 11.24 -5.28
C TRP A 497 -17.00 12.08 -6.02
N GLY A 498 -17.46 13.11 -6.75
CA GLY A 498 -16.64 14.12 -7.40
C GLY A 498 -16.39 13.84 -8.88
N GLN A 499 -15.91 14.86 -9.58
CA GLN A 499 -15.67 14.83 -11.03
C GLN A 499 -16.94 14.49 -11.84
N GLY A 500 -18.12 14.70 -11.26
CA GLY A 500 -19.42 14.32 -11.80
C GLY A 500 -19.73 12.82 -11.78
N ILE A 501 -18.96 11.99 -11.05
CA ILE A 501 -19.33 10.59 -10.77
C ILE A 501 -20.30 10.56 -9.58
N VAL A 502 -21.47 9.98 -9.80
CA VAL A 502 -22.48 9.74 -8.76
C VAL A 502 -22.82 8.26 -8.63
N THR A 503 -23.28 7.85 -7.45
CA THR A 503 -23.97 6.55 -7.26
C THR A 503 -25.43 6.80 -6.90
N LEU A 504 -26.32 5.94 -7.40
CA LEU A 504 -27.77 6.04 -7.21
C LEU A 504 -28.23 4.96 -6.24
N ARG A 505 -28.86 5.33 -5.12
CA ARG A 505 -29.40 4.39 -4.12
C ARG A 505 -30.92 4.40 -4.15
N SER A 506 -31.55 3.25 -4.42
CA SER A 506 -33.00 3.10 -4.43
C SER A 506 -33.58 3.25 -3.03
N VAL A 507 -34.58 4.12 -2.88
CA VAL A 507 -35.24 4.36 -1.59
C VAL A 507 -36.12 3.18 -1.16
N ALA A 508 -36.62 2.39 -2.11
CA ALA A 508 -37.51 1.26 -1.83
C ALA A 508 -36.85 0.02 -1.20
N ASN A 509 -35.51 -0.10 -1.25
CA ASN A 509 -34.79 -1.21 -0.61
C ASN A 509 -33.40 -0.85 -0.04
N GLY A 510 -32.96 0.42 -0.17
CA GLY A 510 -31.65 0.88 0.32
C GLY A 510 -30.44 0.41 -0.50
N LYS A 511 -30.64 -0.29 -1.62
CA LYS A 511 -29.55 -0.81 -2.46
C LYS A 511 -29.11 0.19 -3.52
N TYR A 512 -27.83 0.13 -3.89
CA TYR A 512 -27.31 0.86 -5.05
C TYR A 512 -27.75 0.21 -6.36
N VAL A 513 -27.99 1.05 -7.37
CA VAL A 513 -28.23 0.62 -8.76
C VAL A 513 -26.91 0.15 -9.35
N SER A 514 -26.86 -1.10 -9.81
CA SER A 514 -25.74 -1.70 -10.53
C SER A 514 -26.15 -2.06 -11.97
N ARG A 515 -25.16 -2.31 -12.84
CA ARG A 515 -25.35 -2.90 -14.17
C ARG A 515 -25.41 -4.44 -14.13
N ALA A 516 -26.24 -4.99 -13.25
CA ALA A 516 -26.31 -6.42 -13.00
C ALA A 516 -26.52 -7.26 -14.28
N ASN A 517 -25.99 -8.48 -14.27
CA ASN A 517 -26.08 -9.44 -15.39
C ASN A 517 -25.56 -8.86 -16.74
N TRP A 518 -24.67 -7.86 -16.70
CA TRP A 518 -24.01 -7.24 -17.85
C TRP A 518 -24.98 -6.68 -18.92
N SER A 519 -26.24 -6.39 -18.57
CA SER A 519 -27.30 -6.13 -19.56
C SER A 519 -28.37 -5.12 -19.11
N THR A 520 -28.92 -5.26 -17.91
CA THR A 520 -29.95 -4.35 -17.36
C THR A 520 -29.37 -3.50 -16.20
N LEU A 521 -30.15 -2.52 -15.74
CA LEU A 521 -29.88 -1.85 -14.47
C LEU A 521 -30.77 -2.42 -13.36
N VAL A 522 -30.19 -2.76 -12.20
CA VAL A 522 -30.87 -3.42 -11.07
C VAL A 522 -30.44 -2.79 -9.75
N ASN A 523 -31.36 -2.56 -8.81
CA ASN A 523 -31.04 -2.02 -7.48
C ASN A 523 -30.77 -3.13 -6.45
N ASN A 524 -29.59 -3.75 -6.48
CA ASN A 524 -29.23 -4.91 -5.64
C ASN A 524 -27.93 -4.77 -4.81
N ALA A 525 -27.05 -3.81 -5.12
CA ALA A 525 -25.72 -3.74 -4.49
C ALA A 525 -25.77 -3.16 -3.05
N ASP A 526 -25.04 -3.79 -2.11
CA ASP A 526 -24.84 -3.30 -0.73
C ASP A 526 -24.10 -1.95 -0.73
N GLN A 527 -23.01 -1.87 -1.49
CA GLN A 527 -22.17 -0.69 -1.73
C GLN A 527 -21.52 -0.82 -3.12
N PRO A 528 -20.98 0.28 -3.69
CA PRO A 528 -20.06 0.18 -4.83
C PRO A 528 -18.90 -0.77 -4.51
N SER A 529 -18.65 -1.75 -5.38
CA SER A 529 -17.66 -2.81 -5.12
C SER A 529 -17.27 -3.61 -6.37
N GLY A 530 -16.26 -4.48 -6.25
CA GLY A 530 -15.82 -5.39 -7.32
C GLY A 530 -14.87 -4.76 -8.35
N TRP A 531 -14.31 -5.59 -9.25
CA TRP A 531 -13.29 -5.13 -10.23
C TRP A 531 -13.84 -4.10 -11.20
N PHE A 532 -14.99 -4.40 -11.77
CA PHE A 532 -15.78 -3.47 -12.55
C PHE A 532 -16.88 -2.95 -11.62
N VAL A 533 -16.61 -1.79 -11.00
CA VAL A 533 -17.52 -1.11 -10.06
C VAL A 533 -18.70 -0.56 -10.86
N GLN A 534 -19.78 -1.33 -10.87
CA GLN A 534 -20.92 -1.20 -11.78
C GLN A 534 -22.01 -0.24 -11.28
N GLU A 535 -21.73 0.51 -10.22
CA GLU A 535 -22.67 1.40 -9.53
C GLU A 535 -22.49 2.89 -9.91
N GLN A 536 -21.56 3.18 -10.83
CA GLN A 536 -21.14 4.52 -11.21
C GLN A 536 -21.94 5.10 -12.38
N PHE A 537 -22.41 6.34 -12.24
CA PHE A 537 -23.16 7.09 -13.25
C PHE A 537 -22.70 8.55 -13.35
N LYS A 538 -23.09 9.23 -14.42
CA LYS A 538 -23.09 10.69 -14.55
C LYS A 538 -24.49 11.16 -14.95
N LEU A 539 -24.91 12.32 -14.42
CA LEU A 539 -26.19 12.95 -14.72
C LEU A 539 -25.94 14.18 -15.61
N GLU A 540 -26.01 13.98 -16.92
CA GLU A 540 -25.51 14.93 -17.92
C GLU A 540 -26.64 15.81 -18.45
N GLU A 541 -26.75 17.02 -17.89
CA GLU A 541 -27.72 18.04 -18.31
C GLU A 541 -27.50 18.47 -19.77
N GLN A 542 -28.59 18.82 -20.45
CA GLN A 542 -28.65 19.11 -21.88
C GLN A 542 -29.13 20.56 -22.11
N ASP A 543 -28.87 21.13 -23.29
CA ASP A 543 -29.29 22.51 -23.65
C ASP A 543 -30.81 22.78 -23.53
N ASP A 544 -31.64 21.74 -23.49
CA ASP A 544 -33.10 21.80 -23.33
C ASP A 544 -33.57 21.64 -21.86
N GLY A 545 -32.64 21.54 -20.91
CA GLY A 545 -32.92 21.28 -19.48
C GLY A 545 -33.31 19.84 -19.16
N SER A 546 -33.24 18.92 -20.14
CA SER A 546 -33.34 17.49 -19.87
C SER A 546 -32.00 16.91 -19.40
N TYR A 547 -32.03 15.70 -18.85
CA TYR A 547 -30.85 14.95 -18.45
C TYR A 547 -30.74 13.66 -19.27
N LEU A 548 -29.51 13.33 -19.66
CA LEU A 548 -29.13 11.96 -19.98
C LEU A 548 -28.49 11.32 -18.74
N ILE A 549 -28.83 10.06 -18.47
CA ILE A 549 -28.11 9.27 -17.47
C ILE A 549 -27.05 8.49 -18.25
N ARG A 550 -25.77 8.76 -17.97
CA ARG A 550 -24.65 8.02 -18.53
C ARG A 550 -24.11 7.04 -17.50
N TYR A 551 -23.98 5.79 -17.91
CA TYR A 551 -23.26 4.77 -17.18
C TYR A 551 -21.75 5.03 -17.24
N ALA A 552 -21.07 4.87 -16.09
CA ALA A 552 -19.67 5.22 -15.90
C ALA A 552 -18.89 4.15 -15.12
N GLY A 553 -19.35 2.89 -15.10
CA GLY A 553 -18.60 1.78 -14.53
C GLY A 553 -17.23 1.59 -15.20
N TYR A 554 -16.26 1.08 -14.46
CA TYR A 554 -14.86 1.04 -14.93
C TYR A 554 -14.66 0.20 -16.19
N GLU A 555 -15.53 -0.77 -16.49
CA GLU A 555 -15.44 -1.53 -17.73
C GLU A 555 -15.66 -0.67 -18.99
N THR A 556 -16.27 0.52 -18.86
CA THR A 556 -16.47 1.46 -19.97
C THR A 556 -15.17 2.03 -20.55
N ALA A 557 -14.04 1.84 -19.87
CA ALA A 557 -12.71 2.26 -20.34
C ALA A 557 -12.06 1.28 -21.33
N TYR A 558 -12.61 0.08 -21.52
CA TYR A 558 -12.01 -0.98 -22.35
C TYR A 558 -12.75 -1.14 -23.68
N ASP A 559 -12.01 -1.31 -24.78
CA ASP A 559 -12.53 -1.37 -26.15
C ASP A 559 -13.68 -2.39 -26.35
N TRP A 560 -13.66 -3.49 -25.60
CA TRP A 560 -14.64 -4.57 -25.71
C TRP A 560 -16.05 -4.19 -25.19
N PHE A 561 -16.18 -3.13 -24.40
CA PHE A 561 -17.49 -2.64 -23.92
C PHE A 561 -18.28 -1.92 -25.03
N GLY A 562 -17.57 -1.26 -25.94
CA GLY A 562 -18.16 -0.50 -27.04
C GLY A 562 -18.87 0.80 -26.62
N PRO A 563 -19.63 1.44 -27.54
CA PRO A 563 -20.13 2.81 -27.36
C PRO A 563 -21.40 2.93 -26.51
N ASN A 564 -21.96 1.82 -26.00
CA ASN A 564 -23.27 1.79 -25.38
C ASN A 564 -23.21 2.16 -23.89
N THR A 565 -23.03 3.45 -23.59
CA THR A 565 -22.86 3.98 -22.22
C THR A 565 -24.02 4.81 -21.69
N TYR A 566 -25.11 5.02 -22.44
CA TYR A 566 -26.24 5.88 -22.00
C TYR A 566 -27.51 5.08 -21.76
N VAL A 567 -28.33 5.47 -20.78
CA VAL A 567 -29.53 4.72 -20.39
C VAL A 567 -30.67 4.90 -21.42
N LYS A 568 -31.31 3.78 -21.79
CA LYS A 568 -32.48 3.72 -22.66
C LYS A 568 -33.50 2.73 -22.12
N ALA A 569 -34.77 3.12 -22.14
CA ALA A 569 -35.88 2.20 -21.93
C ALA A 569 -36.14 1.34 -23.17
N ALA A 570 -36.15 0.02 -22.99
CA ALA A 570 -36.60 -0.95 -23.97
C ALA A 570 -38.14 -0.90 -24.14
N PRO A 571 -38.72 -1.54 -25.18
CA PRO A 571 -40.16 -1.48 -25.45
C PRO A 571 -41.08 -2.06 -24.35
N ASP A 572 -40.56 -2.88 -23.45
CA ASP A 572 -41.26 -3.39 -22.25
C ASP A 572 -41.12 -2.45 -21.03
N GLY A 573 -40.36 -1.37 -21.17
CA GLY A 573 -40.00 -0.41 -20.14
C GLY A 573 -38.65 -0.64 -19.47
N THR A 574 -37.99 -1.80 -19.66
CA THR A 574 -36.76 -2.18 -18.94
C THR A 574 -35.56 -1.31 -19.34
N LEU A 575 -34.79 -0.85 -18.36
CA LEU A 575 -33.62 -0.01 -18.61
C LEU A 575 -32.38 -0.83 -19.00
N THR A 576 -31.80 -0.44 -20.14
CA THR A 576 -30.59 -1.01 -20.77
C THR A 576 -29.69 0.14 -21.26
N LEU A 577 -28.54 -0.16 -21.90
CA LEU A 577 -27.61 0.86 -22.39
C LEU A 577 -27.57 0.99 -23.93
N THR A 578 -27.24 2.19 -24.39
CA THR A 578 -27.21 2.61 -25.81
C THR A 578 -26.24 3.79 -26.05
N THR A 579 -26.20 4.35 -27.26
CA THR A 579 -25.40 5.56 -27.59
C THR A 579 -26.13 6.86 -27.23
N ALA A 580 -25.39 7.96 -27.04
CA ALA A 580 -25.96 9.26 -26.64
C ALA A 580 -27.15 9.75 -27.51
N GLY A 581 -27.09 9.52 -28.82
CA GLY A 581 -28.14 9.93 -29.76
C GLY A 581 -29.43 9.09 -29.69
N ASP A 582 -29.36 7.92 -29.05
CA ASP A 582 -30.45 6.95 -28.88
C ASP A 582 -31.03 6.94 -27.45
N ALA A 583 -30.43 7.69 -26.53
CA ALA A 583 -30.73 7.64 -25.10
C ALA A 583 -32.11 8.21 -24.73
N THR A 584 -32.67 7.74 -23.61
CA THR A 584 -33.90 8.32 -23.05
C THR A 584 -33.59 9.67 -22.39
N ARG A 585 -34.37 10.71 -22.70
CA ARG A 585 -34.27 12.04 -22.09
C ARG A 585 -35.17 12.13 -20.86
N PHE A 586 -34.58 12.42 -19.71
CA PHE A 586 -35.27 12.47 -18.43
C PHE A 586 -35.42 13.90 -17.91
N ALA A 587 -36.55 14.23 -17.28
CA ALA A 587 -36.58 15.25 -16.25
C ALA A 587 -36.06 14.65 -14.93
N LYS A 588 -35.22 15.40 -14.22
CA LYS A 588 -34.77 15.10 -12.86
C LYS A 588 -35.62 15.91 -11.87
N GLU A 589 -36.69 15.32 -11.38
CA GLU A 589 -37.58 15.97 -10.40
C GLU A 589 -36.98 15.80 -8.99
N VAL A 590 -36.52 16.89 -8.36
CA VAL A 590 -35.96 16.87 -7.00
C VAL A 590 -37.10 16.79 -5.98
N VAL A 591 -37.17 15.68 -5.24
CA VAL A 591 -38.20 15.38 -4.23
C VAL A 591 -37.81 15.95 -2.86
N ARG A 592 -36.51 15.96 -2.54
CA ARG A 592 -35.91 16.61 -1.36
C ARG A 592 -34.50 17.05 -1.72
N SER A 593 -34.15 18.32 -1.56
CA SER A 593 -32.73 18.69 -1.60
C SER A 593 -32.03 18.27 -0.30
N GLY A 594 -30.89 17.61 -0.43
CA GLY A 594 -30.08 17.17 0.70
C GLY A 594 -29.41 18.32 1.43
N ILE A 595 -28.97 19.34 0.68
CA ILE A 595 -28.35 20.54 1.25
C ILE A 595 -29.36 21.32 2.10
N ASP A 596 -30.58 21.55 1.61
CA ASP A 596 -31.62 22.26 2.38
C ASP A 596 -32.03 21.51 3.66
N ASP A 597 -32.13 20.18 3.61
CA ASP A 597 -32.47 19.36 4.77
C ASP A 597 -31.34 19.35 5.82
N ALA A 598 -30.08 19.23 5.39
CA ALA A 598 -28.92 19.33 6.28
C ALA A 598 -28.79 20.74 6.88
N VAL A 599 -29.02 21.79 6.09
CA VAL A 599 -29.09 23.18 6.55
C VAL A 599 -30.23 23.41 7.55
N ALA A 600 -31.37 22.73 7.39
CA ALA A 600 -32.44 22.76 8.37
C ALA A 600 -32.01 22.11 9.69
N LYS A 601 -31.38 20.93 9.66
CA LYS A 601 -30.86 20.28 10.89
C LYS A 601 -29.83 21.17 11.60
N ALA A 602 -28.90 21.74 10.85
CA ALA A 602 -27.82 22.57 11.37
C ALA A 602 -28.31 23.84 12.10
N LYS A 603 -29.44 24.41 11.68
CA LYS A 603 -30.08 25.58 12.33
C LYS A 603 -30.75 25.26 13.67
N GLU A 604 -31.11 24.00 13.92
CA GLU A 604 -31.79 23.56 15.14
C GLU A 604 -30.82 23.03 16.23
N ALA A 605 -29.55 22.85 15.87
CA ALA A 605 -28.49 22.29 16.70
C ALA A 605 -27.51 23.36 17.23
N ASP A 606 -26.88 23.09 18.38
CA ASP A 606 -25.86 23.96 18.97
C ASP A 606 -24.49 23.83 18.26
N VAL A 607 -24.31 22.74 17.52
CA VAL A 607 -23.11 22.38 16.73
C VAL A 607 -23.51 21.47 15.57
N ALA A 608 -22.87 21.66 14.41
CA ALA A 608 -22.96 20.73 13.29
C ALA A 608 -21.69 19.88 13.18
N VAL A 609 -21.83 18.59 12.89
CA VAL A 609 -20.74 17.66 12.56
C VAL A 609 -20.99 17.17 11.14
N VAL A 610 -20.17 17.58 10.19
CA VAL A 610 -20.30 17.26 8.77
C VAL A 610 -19.30 16.15 8.42
N VAL A 611 -19.80 14.96 8.05
CA VAL A 611 -18.99 13.78 7.72
C VAL A 611 -18.97 13.59 6.20
N VAL A 612 -17.81 13.83 5.60
CA VAL A 612 -17.57 13.87 4.14
C VAL A 612 -16.22 13.23 3.81
N GLY A 613 -16.03 12.80 2.57
CA GLY A 613 -14.81 12.07 2.18
C GLY A 613 -14.98 11.23 0.91
N SER A 614 -14.46 10.01 0.95
CA SER A 614 -14.35 9.12 -0.22
C SER A 614 -15.24 7.88 -0.12
N MET A 615 -15.52 7.28 -1.28
CA MET A 615 -15.95 5.89 -1.38
C MET A 615 -14.73 5.02 -1.78
N PRO A 616 -14.31 4.00 -1.00
CA PRO A 616 -13.08 3.22 -1.26
C PRO A 616 -12.93 2.51 -2.61
N PHE A 617 -13.96 2.54 -3.45
CA PHE A 617 -13.99 1.92 -4.77
C PHE A 617 -14.10 2.94 -5.92
N ILE A 618 -14.23 4.24 -5.63
CA ILE A 618 -14.51 5.30 -6.61
C ILE A 618 -13.47 6.43 -6.49
N ASN A 619 -12.96 6.91 -7.64
CA ASN A 619 -11.97 7.99 -7.73
C ASN A 619 -10.67 7.73 -6.94
N GLY A 620 -10.23 6.46 -6.95
CA GLY A 620 -8.97 5.95 -6.39
C GLY A 620 -9.12 4.51 -5.86
N ARG A 621 -8.53 3.53 -6.56
CA ARG A 621 -8.39 2.12 -6.10
C ARG A 621 -7.30 1.39 -6.92
N GLU A 622 -7.05 0.10 -6.64
CA GLU A 622 -6.29 -0.79 -7.53
C GLU A 622 -6.78 -0.68 -9.00
N ASP A 623 -5.86 -0.73 -9.98
CA ASP A 623 -6.14 -0.56 -11.42
C ASP A 623 -6.59 0.89 -11.79
N HIS A 624 -6.82 1.80 -10.82
CA HIS A 624 -7.43 3.12 -11.03
C HIS A 624 -6.77 4.26 -10.22
N ASP A 625 -5.77 4.92 -10.80
CA ASP A 625 -5.18 6.15 -10.24
C ASP A 625 -6.19 7.32 -10.21
N ARG A 626 -6.00 8.22 -9.23
CA ARG A 626 -6.76 9.47 -9.10
C ARG A 626 -6.28 10.48 -10.14
N THR A 627 -7.20 11.14 -10.82
CA THR A 627 -6.91 12.24 -11.75
C THR A 627 -6.66 13.58 -11.04
N ASP A 628 -7.22 13.77 -9.84
CA ASP A 628 -7.03 14.96 -9.00
C ASP A 628 -6.94 14.60 -7.49
N MET A 629 -7.07 15.61 -6.62
CA MET A 629 -7.06 15.44 -5.16
C MET A 629 -8.24 16.10 -4.45
N ASN A 630 -9.23 16.63 -5.16
CA ASN A 630 -10.26 17.47 -4.55
C ASN A 630 -11.24 16.66 -3.69
N LEU A 631 -11.91 17.34 -2.75
CA LEU A 631 -13.16 16.83 -2.18
C LEU A 631 -14.25 16.96 -3.25
N ALA A 632 -15.16 15.98 -3.32
CA ALA A 632 -16.29 16.00 -4.24
C ALA A 632 -17.07 17.32 -4.19
N GLU A 633 -17.41 17.87 -5.35
CA GLU A 633 -17.90 19.23 -5.49
C GLU A 633 -19.22 19.48 -4.71
N GLY A 634 -20.14 18.52 -4.73
CA GLY A 634 -21.37 18.54 -3.94
C GLY A 634 -21.14 18.38 -2.42
N GLN A 635 -20.11 17.64 -2.02
CA GLN A 635 -19.74 17.51 -0.60
C GLN A 635 -19.10 18.80 -0.07
N GLU A 636 -18.26 19.48 -0.86
CA GLU A 636 -17.73 20.80 -0.50
C GLU A 636 -18.85 21.86 -0.46
N ALA A 637 -19.82 21.79 -1.39
CA ALA A 637 -21.01 22.66 -1.38
C ALA A 637 -21.88 22.43 -0.14
N LEU A 638 -22.06 21.17 0.30
CA LEU A 638 -22.75 20.83 1.54
C LEU A 638 -22.04 21.44 2.76
N VAL A 639 -20.72 21.28 2.89
CA VAL A 639 -19.92 21.88 3.98
C VAL A 639 -20.07 23.41 3.99
N LYS A 640 -19.98 24.05 2.81
CA LYS A 640 -20.18 25.51 2.66
C LYS A 640 -21.56 25.95 3.14
N ALA A 641 -22.63 25.25 2.73
CA ALA A 641 -23.99 25.58 3.12
C ALA A 641 -24.26 25.36 4.62
N VAL A 642 -23.79 24.24 5.19
CA VAL A 642 -23.94 23.93 6.61
C VAL A 642 -23.16 24.90 7.49
N PHE A 643 -21.92 25.26 7.13
CA PHE A 643 -21.15 26.27 7.87
C PHE A 643 -21.80 27.66 7.85
N ASN A 644 -22.35 28.07 6.71
CA ASN A 644 -23.10 29.33 6.59
C ASN A 644 -24.39 29.33 7.44
N ALA A 645 -24.99 28.15 7.67
CA ALA A 645 -26.16 27.98 8.52
C ALA A 645 -25.81 27.86 10.01
N ASN A 646 -24.69 27.23 10.35
CA ASN A 646 -24.17 27.07 11.71
C ASN A 646 -22.63 27.26 11.72
N PRO A 647 -22.13 28.46 12.09
CA PRO A 647 -20.69 28.75 12.15
C PRO A 647 -19.92 27.91 13.17
N ARG A 648 -20.59 27.16 14.05
CA ARG A 648 -19.99 26.11 14.87
C ARG A 648 -20.12 24.76 14.16
N THR A 649 -19.45 24.65 13.02
CA THR A 649 -19.31 23.40 12.27
C THR A 649 -17.97 22.73 12.60
N VAL A 650 -18.01 21.42 12.83
CA VAL A 650 -16.88 20.50 12.78
C VAL A 650 -16.97 19.73 11.47
N VAL A 651 -15.89 19.65 10.70
CA VAL A 651 -15.78 18.71 9.58
C VAL A 651 -15.01 17.47 10.04
N VAL A 652 -15.58 16.30 9.75
CA VAL A 652 -14.91 15.01 9.86
C VAL A 652 -14.65 14.54 8.43
N LEU A 653 -13.37 14.40 8.09
CA LEU A 653 -12.93 13.80 6.84
C LEU A 653 -12.74 12.31 7.09
N GLU A 654 -13.60 11.48 6.49
CA GLU A 654 -13.45 10.02 6.48
C GLU A 654 -13.01 9.57 5.09
N ASN A 655 -11.69 9.44 4.92
CA ASN A 655 -11.08 9.03 3.66
C ASN A 655 -9.62 8.59 3.88
N SER A 656 -9.09 7.70 3.05
CA SER A 656 -7.70 7.23 3.22
C SER A 656 -6.63 8.05 2.48
N TYR A 657 -7.03 9.06 1.70
CA TYR A 657 -6.14 9.76 0.76
C TYR A 657 -5.89 11.22 1.17
N PRO A 658 -4.81 11.88 0.72
CA PRO A 658 -4.67 13.32 0.84
C PRO A 658 -5.73 14.03 -0.01
N THR A 659 -6.47 14.96 0.62
CA THR A 659 -7.57 15.68 -0.04
C THR A 659 -7.38 17.18 0.05
N THR A 660 -7.50 17.85 -1.09
CA THR A 660 -7.42 19.30 -1.22
C THR A 660 -8.73 19.93 -0.72
N ILE A 661 -8.65 20.60 0.44
CA ILE A 661 -9.78 21.19 1.16
C ILE A 661 -9.61 22.69 1.43
N ASN A 662 -8.90 23.43 0.56
CA ASN A 662 -8.40 24.80 0.83
C ASN A 662 -9.46 25.76 1.43
N TRP A 663 -10.69 25.78 0.92
CA TRP A 663 -11.75 26.65 1.47
C TRP A 663 -12.18 26.24 2.89
N ILE A 664 -12.28 24.93 3.15
CA ILE A 664 -12.67 24.37 4.44
C ILE A 664 -11.58 24.68 5.48
N ASP A 665 -10.30 24.49 5.12
CA ASP A 665 -9.13 24.86 5.95
C ASP A 665 -9.13 26.34 6.33
N GLU A 666 -9.52 27.23 5.41
CA GLU A 666 -9.65 28.66 5.68
C GLU A 666 -10.85 28.98 6.62
N HIS A 667 -12.04 28.45 6.33
CA HIS A 667 -13.29 28.94 6.92
C HIS A 667 -13.78 28.17 8.16
N VAL A 668 -13.70 26.83 8.16
CA VAL A 668 -14.30 25.99 9.21
C VAL A 668 -13.40 25.99 10.46
N PRO A 669 -13.95 26.10 11.69
CA PRO A 669 -13.13 26.24 12.90
C PRO A 669 -12.51 24.93 13.38
N ALA A 670 -13.10 23.76 13.10
CA ALA A 670 -12.53 22.47 13.48
C ALA A 670 -12.62 21.44 12.34
N ILE A 671 -11.51 20.73 12.12
CA ILE A 671 -11.36 19.69 11.10
C ILE A 671 -10.62 18.51 11.74
N LEU A 672 -11.25 17.33 11.72
CA LEU A 672 -10.71 16.06 12.16
C LEU A 672 -10.62 15.13 10.96
N TRP A 673 -9.56 14.32 10.86
CA TRP A 673 -9.40 13.31 9.82
C TRP A 673 -9.29 11.91 10.42
N THR A 674 -9.95 10.96 9.75
CA THR A 674 -9.85 9.52 9.96
C THR A 674 -9.74 8.84 8.59
N THR A 675 -9.05 7.69 8.55
CA THR A 675 -9.27 6.74 7.46
C THR A 675 -10.63 6.07 7.63
N HIS A 676 -11.05 5.28 6.65
CA HIS A 676 -11.97 4.17 6.91
C HIS A 676 -11.36 3.32 8.05
N ALA A 677 -12.06 3.22 9.19
CA ALA A 677 -11.45 2.81 10.47
C ALA A 677 -11.94 1.46 11.00
N GLY A 678 -12.72 0.72 10.20
CA GLY A 678 -13.34 -0.56 10.58
C GLY A 678 -14.60 -0.40 11.45
N ALA A 679 -15.06 -1.50 12.04
CA ALA A 679 -16.37 -1.59 12.71
C ALA A 679 -16.60 -0.58 13.86
N GLU A 680 -15.53 -0.12 14.51
CA GLU A 680 -15.56 0.77 15.69
C GLU A 680 -15.37 2.26 15.34
N THR A 681 -15.43 2.64 14.05
CA THR A 681 -15.14 4.02 13.57
C THR A 681 -15.95 5.08 14.32
N GLY A 682 -17.28 4.96 14.40
CA GLY A 682 -18.13 5.92 15.10
C GLY A 682 -17.89 6.00 16.61
N ASN A 683 -17.58 4.86 17.22
CA ASN A 683 -17.23 4.76 18.65
C ASN A 683 -15.92 5.50 18.96
N ALA A 684 -14.88 5.26 18.15
CA ALA A 684 -13.60 5.95 18.23
C ALA A 684 -13.75 7.47 17.94
N LEU A 685 -14.57 7.81 16.96
CA LEU A 685 -14.88 9.20 16.60
C LEU A 685 -15.55 9.92 17.76
N ALA A 686 -16.52 9.30 18.43
CA ALA A 686 -17.18 9.86 19.61
C ALA A 686 -16.20 10.07 20.77
N ASP A 687 -15.35 9.09 21.07
CA ASP A 687 -14.34 9.19 22.13
C ASP A 687 -13.38 10.37 21.89
N VAL A 688 -13.03 10.65 20.64
CA VAL A 688 -12.24 11.83 20.25
C VAL A 688 -13.09 13.11 20.30
N LEU A 689 -14.25 13.17 19.65
CA LEU A 689 -15.07 14.38 19.57
C LEU A 689 -15.48 14.92 20.95
N TYR A 690 -15.80 14.05 21.92
CA TYR A 690 -16.13 14.46 23.30
C TYR A 690 -14.89 14.51 24.23
N GLY A 691 -13.73 14.10 23.73
CA GLY A 691 -12.44 14.29 24.39
C GLY A 691 -12.16 13.36 25.58
N ASP A 692 -12.74 12.16 25.56
CA ASP A 692 -12.28 11.03 26.39
C ASP A 692 -10.92 10.54 25.89
N VAL A 693 -10.74 10.50 24.57
CA VAL A 693 -9.44 10.40 23.91
C VAL A 693 -9.01 11.81 23.47
N ASN A 694 -7.81 12.21 23.89
CA ASN A 694 -7.16 13.41 23.37
C ASN A 694 -6.44 13.02 22.06
N PRO A 695 -6.83 13.57 20.89
CA PRO A 695 -6.26 13.17 19.60
C PRO A 695 -4.77 13.51 19.55
N ALA A 696 -4.00 12.57 19.02
CA ALA A 696 -2.56 12.67 18.91
C ALA A 696 -1.98 11.92 17.70
N GLY A 697 -2.84 11.47 16.77
CA GLY A 697 -2.37 11.02 15.47
C GLY A 697 -1.63 12.13 14.72
N ARG A 698 -0.80 11.74 13.75
CA ARG A 698 -0.04 12.68 12.90
C ARG A 698 -0.03 12.18 11.45
N LEU A 699 -0.22 13.08 10.49
CA LEU A 699 -0.21 12.77 9.06
C LEU A 699 1.10 12.09 8.63
N THR A 700 1.01 11.04 7.83
CA THR A 700 2.15 10.25 7.35
C THR A 700 2.60 10.61 5.93
N GLN A 701 1.92 11.56 5.29
CA GLN A 701 2.25 12.10 3.97
C GLN A 701 1.86 13.58 3.89
N THR A 702 2.46 14.30 2.94
CA THR A 702 2.22 15.73 2.72
C THR A 702 0.92 15.94 1.96
N TRP A 703 0.03 16.77 2.48
CA TRP A 703 -1.19 17.18 1.77
C TRP A 703 -0.87 18.46 0.97
N TYR A 704 -0.91 18.38 -0.35
CA TYR A 704 -0.57 19.47 -1.29
C TYR A 704 -1.75 20.44 -1.48
N ARG A 705 -1.50 21.63 -2.05
CA ARG A 705 -2.56 22.66 -2.23
C ARG A 705 -3.20 22.63 -3.61
N SER A 706 -2.51 22.13 -4.62
CA SER A 706 -3.09 21.75 -5.92
C SER A 706 -2.41 20.48 -6.46
N ALA A 707 -3.04 19.82 -7.44
CA ALA A 707 -2.35 18.83 -8.27
C ALA A 707 -1.22 19.47 -9.10
N ASP A 708 -1.26 20.78 -9.35
CA ASP A 708 -0.18 21.55 -10.01
C ASP A 708 1.13 21.58 -9.19
N ASP A 709 1.09 21.25 -7.89
CA ASP A 709 2.29 21.09 -7.05
C ASP A 709 3.08 19.80 -7.41
N LEU A 710 2.52 18.92 -8.26
CA LEU A 710 3.04 17.58 -8.55
C LEU A 710 3.52 17.45 -10.02
N PRO A 711 4.59 16.67 -10.28
CA PRO A 711 5.01 16.30 -11.64
C PRO A 711 4.04 15.26 -12.25
N ASP A 712 4.44 14.64 -13.37
CA ASP A 712 3.76 13.46 -13.88
C ASP A 712 3.80 12.29 -12.86
N ILE A 713 2.81 11.41 -12.86
CA ILE A 713 2.78 10.25 -11.95
C ILE A 713 3.89 9.23 -12.30
N LEU A 714 4.43 9.23 -13.52
CA LEU A 714 5.55 8.38 -13.94
C LEU A 714 6.94 9.02 -13.74
N ASP A 715 7.00 10.27 -13.24
CA ASP A 715 8.26 10.85 -12.75
C ASP A 715 8.61 10.21 -11.40
N TYR A 716 9.52 9.22 -11.35
CA TYR A 716 9.88 8.53 -10.10
C TYR A 716 11.05 9.17 -9.32
N ASP A 717 11.84 10.07 -9.93
CA ASP A 717 12.93 10.79 -9.24
C ASP A 717 12.41 11.93 -8.34
N ILE A 718 12.16 11.61 -7.07
CA ILE A 718 11.79 12.60 -6.04
C ILE A 718 12.86 13.67 -5.78
N VAL A 719 14.13 13.36 -6.08
CA VAL A 719 15.28 14.25 -5.84
C VAL A 719 15.35 15.30 -6.93
N GLN A 720 15.22 14.95 -8.21
CA GLN A 720 15.18 15.92 -9.29
C GLN A 720 13.89 16.75 -9.25
N ARG A 721 12.73 16.11 -8.98
CA ARG A 721 11.40 16.74 -9.07
C ARG A 721 10.90 17.46 -7.80
N ASP A 722 11.70 17.54 -6.73
CA ASP A 722 11.33 18.20 -5.47
C ASP A 722 10.01 17.67 -4.83
N ARG A 723 9.82 16.34 -4.78
CA ARG A 723 8.63 15.71 -4.16
C ARG A 723 8.83 15.32 -2.70
N THR A 724 7.71 15.11 -1.99
CA THR A 724 7.58 14.77 -0.55
C THR A 724 8.15 15.85 0.37
N TYR A 725 7.88 15.77 1.68
CA TYR A 725 8.49 16.67 2.67
C TYR A 725 10.03 16.68 2.66
N LEU A 726 10.66 15.65 2.07
CA LEU A 726 12.12 15.54 1.89
C LEU A 726 12.66 16.62 0.96
N TYR A 727 11.97 16.95 -0.14
CA TYR A 727 12.50 17.88 -1.16
C TYR A 727 11.53 19.00 -1.57
N PHE A 728 10.23 18.92 -1.24
CA PHE A 728 9.24 19.93 -1.59
C PHE A 728 9.53 21.29 -0.96
N LYS A 729 9.34 22.34 -1.77
CA LYS A 729 9.66 23.74 -1.44
C LYS A 729 8.44 24.65 -1.40
N GLY A 730 7.28 24.18 -1.85
CA GLY A 730 6.02 24.90 -1.72
C GLY A 730 5.51 24.91 -0.28
N THR A 731 4.36 25.56 -0.07
CA THR A 731 3.67 25.54 1.22
C THR A 731 2.51 24.55 1.15
N PRO A 732 2.59 23.39 1.85
CA PRO A 732 1.52 22.40 1.81
C PRO A 732 0.22 22.91 2.45
N LEU A 733 -0.86 22.16 2.24
CA LEU A 733 -2.11 22.31 2.98
C LEU A 733 -1.88 21.86 4.43
N TYR A 734 -1.44 20.61 4.59
CA TYR A 734 -0.92 20.09 5.86
C TYR A 734 0.43 19.38 5.63
N PRO A 735 1.49 19.71 6.39
CA PRO A 735 2.81 19.12 6.21
C PRO A 735 2.90 17.70 6.79
N PHE A 736 3.85 16.89 6.31
CA PHE A 736 4.22 15.61 6.93
C PHE A 736 4.41 15.75 8.45
N GLY A 737 3.87 14.79 9.21
CA GLY A 737 3.89 14.77 10.66
C GLY A 737 2.95 15.76 11.34
N HIS A 738 2.02 16.42 10.63
CA HIS A 738 1.06 17.37 11.22
C HIS A 738 -0.03 16.70 12.03
N GLY A 739 -0.44 17.35 13.12
CA GLY A 739 -1.61 17.00 13.92
C GLY A 739 -1.62 17.77 15.24
N LEU A 740 -2.80 18.16 15.69
CA LEU A 740 -3.00 18.95 16.91
C LEU A 740 -3.30 18.02 18.12
N SER A 741 -3.73 18.63 19.22
CA SER A 741 -4.15 17.98 20.47
C SER A 741 -5.06 18.92 21.27
N TYR A 742 -5.87 18.40 22.19
CA TYR A 742 -6.61 19.17 23.19
C TYR A 742 -5.74 19.63 24.38
N THR A 743 -4.42 19.48 24.30
CA THR A 743 -3.46 20.13 25.20
C THR A 743 -2.27 20.69 24.42
N THR A 744 -1.43 21.48 25.09
CA THR A 744 -0.22 22.08 24.49
C THR A 744 1.04 21.45 25.05
N PHE A 745 2.12 21.43 24.26
CA PHE A 745 3.40 20.87 24.68
C PHE A 745 4.56 21.85 24.42
N ARG A 746 5.41 22.05 25.42
CA ARG A 746 6.59 22.92 25.34
C ARG A 746 7.88 22.09 25.36
N TYR A 747 8.70 22.28 24.33
CA TYR A 747 9.99 21.59 24.14
C TYR A 747 11.11 22.52 24.62
N GLN A 748 12.01 22.03 25.47
CA GLN A 748 13.07 22.84 26.06
C GLN A 748 14.37 22.05 26.24
N GLY A 749 15.50 22.76 26.13
CA GLY A 749 16.81 22.25 26.54
C GLY A 749 17.31 21.10 25.68
N LEU A 750 17.12 21.19 24.36
CA LEU A 750 17.71 20.27 23.39
C LEU A 750 19.22 20.16 23.61
N ARG A 751 19.71 18.93 23.74
CA ARG A 751 21.12 18.56 23.84
C ARG A 751 21.43 17.51 22.79
N VAL A 752 22.60 17.62 22.16
CA VAL A 752 23.14 16.57 21.28
C VAL A 752 24.55 16.26 21.76
N ALA A 753 24.81 14.99 22.04
CA ALA A 753 26.11 14.50 22.52
C ALA A 753 26.65 13.41 21.60
N GLU A 754 27.92 13.51 21.20
CA GLU A 754 28.61 12.47 20.45
C GLU A 754 28.90 11.27 21.38
N LYS A 755 28.47 10.06 21.00
CA LYS A 755 28.59 8.82 21.76
C LYS A 755 29.17 7.73 20.84
N GLY A 756 30.50 7.65 20.75
CA GLY A 756 31.18 6.65 19.92
C GLY A 756 30.84 6.79 18.44
N ASP A 757 30.12 5.84 17.88
CA ASP A 757 29.64 5.79 16.50
C ASP A 757 28.29 6.51 16.29
N ALA A 758 27.66 7.06 17.34
CA ALA A 758 26.35 7.70 17.28
C ALA A 758 26.30 9.11 17.88
N TYR A 759 25.14 9.76 17.74
CA TYR A 759 24.75 10.98 18.44
C TYR A 759 23.51 10.71 19.31
N GLU A 760 23.61 11.03 20.59
CA GLU A 760 22.51 11.01 21.56
C GLU A 760 21.82 12.39 21.52
N VAL A 761 20.59 12.42 21.01
CA VAL A 761 19.75 13.63 20.93
C VAL A 761 18.71 13.56 22.04
N SER A 762 18.69 14.54 22.96
CA SER A 762 17.72 14.58 24.05
C SER A 762 17.04 15.93 24.21
N VAL A 763 15.75 15.92 24.54
CA VAL A 763 14.92 17.13 24.76
C VAL A 763 13.95 16.92 25.91
N ARG A 764 13.69 17.95 26.72
CA ARG A 764 12.61 17.92 27.71
C ARG A 764 11.32 18.42 27.08
N VAL A 765 10.32 17.54 26.99
CA VAL A 765 8.94 17.88 26.62
C VAL A 765 8.11 18.02 27.88
N THR A 766 7.22 19.01 27.91
CA THR A 766 6.32 19.30 29.04
C THR A 766 4.92 19.55 28.52
N ASN A 767 3.91 18.87 29.08
CA ASN A 767 2.51 19.21 28.84
C ASN A 767 2.18 20.51 29.60
N THR A 768 1.77 21.53 28.86
CA THR A 768 1.54 22.89 29.36
C THR A 768 0.06 23.31 29.36
N GLY A 769 -0.84 22.45 28.88
CA GLY A 769 -2.29 22.67 28.99
C GLY A 769 -2.91 21.95 30.20
N HIS A 770 -4.22 21.78 30.16
CA HIS A 770 -5.04 21.32 31.29
C HIS A 770 -5.58 19.88 31.15
N ARG A 771 -5.35 19.22 30.01
CA ARG A 771 -5.72 17.82 29.77
C ARG A 771 -4.48 16.94 29.67
N ALA A 772 -4.59 15.67 30.07
CA ALA A 772 -3.59 14.67 29.70
C ALA A 772 -3.62 14.47 28.17
N GLY A 773 -2.51 14.05 27.58
CA GLY A 773 -2.43 13.79 26.15
C GLY A 773 -1.11 13.18 25.73
N ASP A 774 -1.08 12.64 24.52
CA ASP A 774 0.13 12.17 23.87
C ASP A 774 0.75 13.29 23.01
N GLU A 775 2.07 13.30 22.92
CA GLU A 775 2.83 14.08 21.94
C GLU A 775 3.71 13.14 21.12
N VAL A 776 3.80 13.38 19.81
CA VAL A 776 4.69 12.64 18.90
C VAL A 776 5.92 13.50 18.64
N VAL A 777 6.98 13.23 19.38
CA VAL A 777 8.24 13.98 19.31
C VAL A 777 9.03 13.50 18.10
N GLN A 778 9.19 14.37 17.10
CA GLN A 778 9.82 14.04 15.82
C GLN A 778 11.20 14.70 15.72
N VAL A 779 12.21 13.93 15.30
CA VAL A 779 13.60 14.38 15.12
C VAL A 779 13.99 14.26 13.66
N TYR A 780 14.38 15.38 13.05
CA TYR A 780 14.87 15.46 11.68
C TYR A 780 16.32 15.92 11.63
N THR A 781 17.01 15.62 10.53
CA THR A 781 18.28 16.27 10.17
C THR A 781 18.23 16.90 8.78
N HIS A 782 19.09 17.90 8.55
CA HIS A 782 19.39 18.43 7.22
C HIS A 782 20.91 18.58 7.09
N GLN A 783 21.50 18.03 6.03
CA GLN A 783 22.93 18.17 5.73
C GLN A 783 23.16 19.45 4.92
N ARG A 784 23.86 20.44 5.50
CA ARG A 784 23.98 21.78 4.91
C ARG A 784 24.86 21.84 3.65
N THR A 785 25.85 20.95 3.55
CA THR A 785 26.81 20.92 2.44
C THR A 785 27.06 19.49 1.96
N SER A 786 27.04 19.29 0.63
CA SER A 786 27.24 18.02 -0.06
C SER A 786 27.56 18.29 -1.53
N ARG A 787 28.14 17.32 -2.24
CA ARG A 787 28.19 17.30 -3.72
C ARG A 787 26.79 17.17 -4.34
N VAL A 788 25.91 16.41 -3.70
CA VAL A 788 24.58 16.06 -4.23
C VAL A 788 23.46 16.84 -3.54
N LYS A 789 22.29 16.93 -4.19
CA LYS A 789 21.11 17.64 -3.66
C LYS A 789 20.58 16.94 -2.41
N GLN A 790 20.70 17.59 -1.26
CA GLN A 790 20.26 17.07 0.04
C GLN A 790 18.77 17.32 0.30
N PRO A 791 18.10 16.47 1.10
CA PRO A 791 16.76 16.76 1.61
C PRO A 791 16.73 18.07 2.39
N VAL A 792 15.65 18.85 2.29
CA VAL A 792 15.43 20.06 3.11
C VAL A 792 15.25 19.72 4.59
N LYS A 793 14.83 18.48 4.87
CA LYS A 793 14.81 17.79 6.17
C LYS A 793 14.57 16.29 5.91
N GLN A 794 15.00 15.42 6.81
CA GLN A 794 14.73 13.98 6.77
C GLN A 794 14.55 13.46 8.19
N LEU A 795 13.50 12.66 8.44
CA LEU A 795 13.18 12.06 9.73
C LEU A 795 14.26 11.04 10.10
N ARG A 796 14.74 11.11 11.34
CA ARG A 796 15.80 10.25 11.90
C ARG A 796 15.37 9.48 13.14
N ALA A 797 14.39 9.96 13.87
CA ALA A 797 13.73 9.24 14.96
C ALA A 797 12.38 9.90 15.30
N PHE A 798 11.48 9.13 15.92
CA PHE A 798 10.27 9.65 16.54
C PHE A 798 9.94 8.87 17.83
N GLN A 799 9.17 9.47 18.74
CA GLN A 799 8.56 8.74 19.86
C GLN A 799 7.25 9.40 20.31
N ARG A 800 6.17 8.62 20.35
CA ARG A 800 4.90 8.97 21.00
C ARG A 800 5.06 8.88 22.53
N ILE A 801 4.64 9.91 23.26
CA ILE A 801 4.74 9.96 24.74
C ILE A 801 3.50 10.57 25.40
N THR A 802 2.89 9.84 26.34
CA THR A 802 1.82 10.36 27.20
C THR A 802 2.36 11.26 28.30
N LEU A 803 1.70 12.40 28.55
CA LEU A 803 1.99 13.31 29.65
C LEU A 803 0.70 13.85 30.30
N ALA A 804 0.63 13.78 31.63
CA ALA A 804 -0.37 14.48 32.44
C ALA A 804 -0.11 16.01 32.46
N PRO A 805 -1.10 16.86 32.80
CA PRO A 805 -0.93 18.31 32.91
C PRO A 805 0.26 18.71 33.80
N GLY A 806 1.13 19.59 33.30
CA GLY A 806 2.35 20.03 33.99
C GLY A 806 3.48 19.00 34.05
N GLN A 807 3.26 17.73 33.66
CA GLN A 807 4.29 16.70 33.65
C GLN A 807 5.34 16.99 32.56
N SER A 808 6.60 16.72 32.89
CA SER A 808 7.70 16.67 31.92
C SER A 808 8.27 15.27 31.76
N LYS A 809 8.71 14.94 30.55
CA LYS A 809 9.58 13.78 30.26
C LYS A 809 10.78 14.27 29.44
N THR A 810 11.97 13.79 29.78
CA THR A 810 13.11 13.90 28.86
C THR A 810 13.02 12.73 27.88
N VAL A 811 12.97 13.05 26.59
CA VAL A 811 12.95 12.08 25.50
C VAL A 811 14.36 12.03 24.92
N THR A 812 14.87 10.83 24.65
CA THR A 812 16.24 10.59 24.19
C THR A 812 16.23 9.65 23.00
N PHE A 813 16.97 10.01 21.96
CA PHE A 813 17.06 9.31 20.68
C PHE A 813 18.54 9.04 20.33
N THR A 814 18.78 7.97 19.59
CA THR A 814 20.10 7.63 19.05
C THR A 814 20.06 7.75 17.54
N ILE A 815 20.95 8.56 16.96
CA ILE A 815 21.18 8.63 15.50
C ILE A 815 22.58 8.09 15.25
N ARG A 816 22.73 6.93 14.60
CA ARG A 816 24.07 6.39 14.28
C ARG A 816 24.68 7.25 13.17
N LYS A 817 26.01 7.42 13.16
CA LYS A 817 26.70 8.12 12.08
C LYS A 817 26.48 7.44 10.73
N ALA A 818 26.35 6.11 10.73
CA ALA A 818 26.01 5.32 9.54
C ALA A 818 24.61 5.64 8.98
N ASP A 819 23.64 6.06 9.82
CA ASP A 819 22.30 6.44 9.35
C ASP A 819 22.31 7.81 8.63
N LEU A 820 23.37 8.61 8.83
CA LEU A 820 23.60 9.88 8.12
C LEU A 820 24.36 9.69 6.79
N ALA A 821 24.51 8.45 6.31
CA ALA A 821 25.10 8.16 5.01
C ALA A 821 24.14 8.51 3.85
N LEU A 822 24.73 8.82 2.70
CA LEU A 822 24.08 8.97 1.40
C LEU A 822 24.67 7.97 0.39
N TRP A 823 24.01 7.74 -0.74
CA TRP A 823 24.55 6.89 -1.80
C TRP A 823 25.49 7.68 -2.73
N ASP A 824 26.78 7.36 -2.66
CA ASP A 824 27.82 7.97 -3.48
C ASP A 824 27.96 7.26 -4.83
N VAL A 825 27.26 7.78 -5.84
CA VAL A 825 27.35 7.34 -7.24
C VAL A 825 28.75 7.51 -7.87
N THR A 826 29.69 8.22 -7.24
CA THR A 826 31.07 8.29 -7.77
C THR A 826 31.86 7.00 -7.53
N ARG A 827 31.44 6.18 -6.56
CA ARG A 827 32.14 4.97 -6.09
C ARG A 827 31.17 3.81 -5.76
N ASN A 828 29.88 3.98 -6.07
CA ASN A 828 28.76 3.05 -5.83
C ASN A 828 28.79 2.40 -4.44
N LYS A 829 28.73 3.27 -3.41
CA LYS A 829 28.67 2.85 -2.01
C LYS A 829 27.97 3.86 -1.11
N TRP A 830 27.50 3.39 0.05
CA TRP A 830 27.10 4.26 1.15
C TRP A 830 28.30 5.07 1.69
N THR A 831 28.12 6.37 1.84
CA THR A 831 29.15 7.32 2.26
C THR A 831 28.59 8.32 3.28
N VAL A 832 29.26 8.45 4.43
CA VAL A 832 29.05 9.56 5.36
C VAL A 832 30.01 10.69 4.97
N GLU A 833 29.49 11.87 4.65
CA GLU A 833 30.32 13.04 4.34
C GLU A 833 30.75 13.79 5.61
N THR A 834 31.92 14.45 5.56
CA THR A 834 32.25 15.50 6.54
C THR A 834 31.42 16.74 6.24
N SER A 835 30.45 17.05 7.10
CA SER A 835 29.50 18.14 6.89
C SER A 835 28.94 18.69 8.20
N ALA A 836 28.34 19.87 8.14
CA ALA A 836 27.54 20.41 9.24
C ALA A 836 26.07 20.00 9.02
N HIS A 837 25.48 19.31 10.01
CA HIS A 837 24.08 18.91 9.95
C HIS A 837 23.27 19.70 10.99
N ASP A 838 22.14 20.24 10.57
CA ASP A 838 21.11 20.69 11.51
C ASP A 838 20.44 19.46 12.14
N VAL A 839 20.23 19.52 13.45
CA VAL A 839 19.36 18.61 14.21
C VAL A 839 18.15 19.41 14.63
N MET A 840 16.97 18.97 14.19
CA MET A 840 15.70 19.68 14.30
C MET A 840 14.73 18.81 15.08
N VAL A 841 14.12 19.34 16.15
CA VAL A 841 13.17 18.58 16.99
C VAL A 841 11.87 19.35 17.11
N GLY A 842 10.76 18.68 16.81
CA GLY A 842 9.45 19.30 16.61
C GLY A 842 8.28 18.36 16.82
N ALA A 843 7.08 18.86 16.57
CA ALA A 843 5.82 18.09 16.60
C ALA A 843 5.23 17.83 15.21
N SER A 844 5.81 18.43 14.17
CA SER A 844 5.60 18.13 12.75
C SER A 844 6.82 18.58 11.95
N SER A 845 6.84 18.31 10.64
CA SER A 845 7.96 18.73 9.78
C SER A 845 8.01 20.25 9.51
N ALA A 846 6.96 20.98 9.91
CA ALA A 846 6.93 22.45 9.93
C ALA A 846 7.14 23.03 11.35
N ASP A 847 6.52 22.45 12.37
CA ASP A 847 6.61 22.90 13.77
C ASP A 847 7.91 22.40 14.45
N ILE A 848 9.04 22.98 14.03
CA ILE A 848 10.37 22.71 14.59
C ILE A 848 10.64 23.63 15.79
N ARG A 849 10.37 23.10 16.98
CA ARG A 849 10.40 23.81 18.27
C ARG A 849 11.80 23.99 18.88
N GLN A 850 12.76 23.13 18.53
CA GLN A 850 14.16 23.22 18.97
C GLN A 850 15.12 22.88 17.82
N ARG A 851 16.30 23.52 17.80
CA ARG A 851 17.35 23.31 16.79
C ARG A 851 18.73 23.25 17.44
N ALA A 852 19.60 22.40 16.90
CA ALA A 852 21.02 22.31 17.21
C ALA A 852 21.81 22.06 15.92
N THR A 853 23.15 22.13 15.98
CA THR A 853 24.03 21.77 14.87
C THR A 853 25.08 20.78 15.35
N ILE A 854 25.32 19.74 14.56
CA ILE A 854 26.42 18.79 14.75
C ILE A 854 27.40 18.89 13.59
N HIS A 855 28.68 18.63 13.89
CA HIS A 855 29.71 18.46 12.88
C HIS A 855 29.97 16.97 12.72
N VAL A 856 29.50 16.41 11.60
CA VAL A 856 29.70 15.01 11.25
C VAL A 856 31.10 14.87 10.65
N LYS A 857 31.84 13.87 11.14
CA LYS A 857 33.15 13.49 10.61
C LYS A 857 32.96 12.26 9.74
N GLY A 858 33.19 12.43 8.45
CA GLY A 858 33.15 11.39 7.42
C GLY A 858 34.29 11.62 6.42
N GLU A 859 34.12 11.18 5.18
CA GLU A 859 35.06 11.52 4.10
C GLU A 859 34.56 12.71 3.26
N ARG A 860 35.31 13.11 2.23
CA ARG A 860 34.79 13.96 1.15
C ARG A 860 34.58 13.06 -0.05
N ILE A 861 33.41 13.12 -0.69
CA ILE A 861 33.21 12.46 -1.99
C ILE A 861 34.21 13.07 -2.99
N PRO A 862 35.01 12.24 -3.69
CA PRO A 862 36.09 12.74 -4.54
C PRO A 862 35.57 13.45 -5.80
N ASP A 863 36.49 14.12 -6.49
CA ASP A 863 36.30 14.52 -7.87
C ASP A 863 36.10 13.23 -8.70
N ARG A 864 35.18 13.22 -9.68
CA ARG A 864 34.79 12.00 -10.40
C ARG A 864 35.93 11.54 -11.32
N ASP A 865 36.54 10.39 -11.02
CA ASP A 865 37.57 9.78 -11.89
C ASP A 865 36.90 8.92 -12.97
N LEU A 866 36.69 9.51 -14.16
CA LEU A 866 36.19 8.80 -15.33
C LEU A 866 37.30 8.08 -16.12
N SER A 867 38.54 7.95 -15.62
CA SER A 867 39.59 7.21 -16.35
C SER A 867 39.49 5.68 -16.21
N VAL A 868 38.61 5.21 -15.33
CA VAL A 868 38.11 3.82 -15.27
C VAL A 868 36.72 3.72 -15.92
N PRO A 869 36.30 2.52 -16.41
CA PRO A 869 34.94 2.30 -16.87
C PRO A 869 33.92 2.66 -15.79
N THR A 870 33.08 3.66 -16.07
CA THR A 870 32.02 4.17 -15.19
C THR A 870 30.68 3.92 -15.85
N ARG A 871 29.65 3.49 -15.10
CA ARG A 871 28.33 3.22 -15.68
C ARG A 871 27.65 4.52 -16.11
N ALA A 872 26.88 4.47 -17.19
CA ALA A 872 26.12 5.61 -17.68
C ALA A 872 25.07 6.09 -16.67
N ILE A 873 24.45 5.14 -15.95
CA ILE A 873 23.38 5.40 -14.97
C ILE A 873 23.89 6.03 -13.66
N ASP A 874 25.21 6.06 -13.42
CA ASP A 874 25.82 6.66 -12.23
C ASP A 874 25.88 8.20 -12.30
N PHE A 875 25.05 8.85 -13.11
CA PHE A 875 25.08 10.30 -13.36
C PHE A 875 24.72 11.16 -12.12
N ASP A 876 25.04 12.45 -12.19
CA ASP A 876 24.68 13.47 -11.19
C ASP A 876 23.45 14.32 -11.59
N GLY A 877 22.78 14.00 -12.71
CA GLY A 877 21.53 14.63 -13.20
C GLY A 877 21.28 14.38 -14.69
N TYR A 878 20.05 14.63 -15.15
CA TYR A 878 19.62 14.29 -16.52
C TYR A 878 18.49 15.17 -17.08
N SER A 879 18.19 15.01 -18.36
CA SER A 879 17.00 15.53 -19.05
C SER A 879 16.63 14.63 -20.23
N GLY A 880 15.34 14.29 -20.35
CA GLY A 880 14.73 13.59 -21.50
C GLY A 880 15.04 12.10 -21.62
N VAL A 881 16.22 11.65 -21.16
CA VAL A 881 16.63 10.25 -21.20
C VAL A 881 15.72 9.30 -20.41
N GLU A 882 15.68 8.05 -20.87
CA GLU A 882 15.07 6.91 -20.17
C GLU A 882 16.14 6.03 -19.51
N LEU A 883 15.76 5.37 -18.41
CA LEU A 883 16.58 4.34 -17.79
C LEU A 883 16.12 2.98 -18.27
N VAL A 884 17.05 2.20 -18.80
CA VAL A 884 16.77 0.96 -19.53
C VAL A 884 17.74 -0.13 -19.12
N ASP A 885 17.52 -1.35 -19.59
CA ASP A 885 18.38 -2.49 -19.37
C ASP A 885 19.61 -2.54 -20.32
N GLU A 886 20.74 -3.02 -19.78
CA GLU A 886 21.90 -3.44 -20.58
C GLU A 886 21.64 -4.81 -21.21
N THR A 887 21.09 -5.75 -20.44
CA THR A 887 20.67 -7.07 -20.90
C THR A 887 19.40 -7.50 -20.18
N LYS A 888 18.64 -8.43 -20.77
CA LYS A 888 17.43 -8.98 -20.13
C LYS A 888 17.70 -9.60 -18.75
N ALA A 889 18.90 -10.11 -18.51
CA ALA A 889 19.28 -10.70 -17.23
C ALA A 889 19.77 -9.65 -16.21
N ARG A 890 20.72 -8.80 -16.59
CA ARG A 890 21.51 -7.97 -15.64
C ARG A 890 22.00 -6.65 -16.25
N GLY A 891 22.23 -5.66 -15.38
CA GLY A 891 22.87 -4.37 -15.70
C GLY A 891 21.91 -3.34 -16.31
N ASP A 892 22.16 -2.06 -16.02
CA ASP A 892 21.30 -0.95 -16.42
C ASP A 892 22.08 0.10 -17.25
N ALA A 893 21.41 0.69 -18.24
CA ALA A 893 21.93 1.61 -19.22
C ALA A 893 21.02 2.84 -19.35
N VAL A 894 21.45 3.84 -20.13
CA VAL A 894 20.69 5.07 -20.39
C VAL A 894 20.38 5.15 -21.88
N ALA A 895 19.10 5.33 -22.23
CA ALA A 895 18.65 5.62 -23.58
C ALA A 895 18.37 7.12 -23.74
N GLY A 896 18.74 7.72 -24.88
CA GLY A 896 18.42 9.10 -25.18
C GLY A 896 18.35 9.37 -26.67
N SER A 897 17.53 10.36 -27.03
CA SER A 897 17.27 10.84 -28.39
C SER A 897 17.88 12.24 -28.60
N THR A 898 17.65 12.84 -29.77
CA THR A 898 18.33 14.08 -30.18
C THR A 898 18.03 15.28 -29.26
N GLY A 899 19.02 15.66 -28.45
CA GLY A 899 18.96 16.81 -27.54
C GLY A 899 18.85 16.45 -26.06
N ASP A 900 18.59 15.17 -25.75
CA ASP A 900 18.60 14.64 -24.39
C ASP A 900 20.02 14.59 -23.83
N TRP A 901 20.15 14.53 -22.50
CA TRP A 901 21.47 14.51 -21.88
C TRP A 901 21.51 13.91 -20.47
N ILE A 902 22.69 13.42 -20.09
CA ILE A 902 23.10 13.15 -18.70
C ILE A 902 24.35 13.96 -18.36
N VAL A 903 24.55 14.26 -17.08
CA VAL A 903 25.74 14.97 -16.58
C VAL A 903 26.48 14.20 -15.50
N PHE A 904 27.79 14.06 -15.66
CA PHE A 904 28.71 13.71 -14.57
C PHE A 904 29.32 15.01 -14.04
N LYS A 905 29.09 15.32 -12.76
CA LYS A 905 29.61 16.53 -12.13
C LYS A 905 31.05 16.34 -11.64
N ASP A 906 31.76 17.45 -11.46
CA ASP A 906 33.08 17.49 -10.84
C ASP A 906 34.09 16.45 -11.40
N VAL A 907 34.10 16.22 -12.71
CA VAL A 907 35.00 15.25 -13.36
C VAL A 907 36.43 15.73 -13.32
N ASP A 908 37.35 14.87 -12.87
CA ASP A 908 38.78 15.14 -12.87
C ASP A 908 39.39 14.94 -14.27
N LEU A 909 39.60 16.05 -14.96
CA LEU A 909 40.26 16.12 -16.27
C LEU A 909 41.72 16.62 -16.13
N LYS A 910 42.30 16.68 -14.92
CA LYS A 910 43.68 17.17 -14.68
C LYS A 910 44.72 16.33 -15.42
N ARG A 911 44.46 15.03 -15.61
CA ARG A 911 45.26 14.10 -16.44
C ARG A 911 45.28 14.45 -17.94
N ARG A 912 44.40 15.36 -18.42
CA ARG A 912 44.24 15.76 -19.83
C ARG A 912 43.96 14.57 -20.77
N PRO A 913 42.85 13.84 -20.58
CA PRO A 913 42.52 12.67 -21.41
C PRO A 913 42.46 13.04 -22.90
N SER A 914 43.00 12.15 -23.74
CA SER A 914 43.12 12.30 -25.19
C SER A 914 42.16 11.40 -25.97
N ARG A 915 41.51 10.44 -25.29
CA ARG A 915 40.54 9.50 -25.86
C ARG A 915 39.34 9.30 -24.93
N VAL A 916 38.17 9.14 -25.53
CA VAL A 916 36.97 8.58 -24.89
C VAL A 916 36.69 7.20 -25.50
N THR A 917 36.20 6.29 -24.67
CA THR A 917 35.67 4.98 -25.03
C THR A 917 34.32 4.78 -24.33
N ALA A 918 33.32 4.25 -25.02
CA ALA A 918 31.98 4.02 -24.47
C ALA A 918 31.33 2.75 -25.05
N GLY A 919 30.68 1.96 -24.21
CA GLY A 919 29.80 0.87 -24.64
C GLY A 919 28.44 1.41 -25.07
N VAL A 920 28.12 1.30 -26.36
CA VAL A 920 26.93 1.91 -27.00
C VAL A 920 26.16 0.92 -27.87
N ALA A 921 24.85 1.08 -27.96
CA ALA A 921 23.96 0.33 -28.86
C ALA A 921 22.97 1.29 -29.54
N SER A 922 22.58 0.97 -30.78
CA SER A 922 21.56 1.72 -31.52
C SER A 922 21.04 0.91 -32.70
N THR A 923 19.75 1.00 -33.00
CA THR A 923 19.13 0.37 -34.17
C THR A 923 19.26 1.22 -35.44
N SER A 924 19.33 2.55 -35.31
CA SER A 924 19.38 3.54 -36.40
C SER A 924 20.77 4.19 -36.58
N GLY A 925 21.60 4.18 -35.54
CA GLY A 925 22.86 4.91 -35.48
C GLY A 925 22.69 6.36 -35.00
N GLY A 926 23.81 6.99 -34.60
CA GLY A 926 23.78 8.34 -34.02
C GLY A 926 25.15 8.80 -33.55
N SER A 927 25.17 9.69 -32.56
CA SER A 927 26.39 10.06 -31.83
C SER A 927 26.11 10.57 -30.42
N ILE A 928 27.14 10.58 -29.58
CA ILE A 928 27.12 11.21 -28.25
C ILE A 928 28.16 12.33 -28.22
N GLU A 929 27.72 13.56 -27.99
CA GLU A 929 28.58 14.71 -27.80
C GLU A 929 29.04 14.86 -26.35
N LEU A 930 30.35 14.94 -26.13
CA LEU A 930 30.93 15.26 -24.83
C LEU A 930 31.12 16.77 -24.72
N ARG A 931 30.36 17.42 -23.83
CA ARG A 931 30.36 18.88 -23.64
C ARG A 931 30.68 19.27 -22.20
N LEU A 932 31.50 20.30 -22.02
CA LEU A 932 31.90 20.78 -20.69
C LEU A 932 31.03 21.97 -20.22
N GLY A 933 30.50 21.84 -19.00
CA GLY A 933 29.84 22.92 -18.24
C GLY A 933 28.36 23.18 -18.56
N SER A 934 27.84 22.75 -19.71
CA SER A 934 26.40 22.71 -20.00
C SER A 934 26.11 21.82 -21.23
N PRO A 935 24.85 21.46 -21.52
CA PRO A 935 24.47 20.74 -22.75
C PRO A 935 24.75 21.55 -24.03
N LYS A 936 24.95 22.87 -23.94
CA LYS A 936 25.36 23.76 -25.04
C LYS A 936 26.80 24.25 -24.85
N GLY A 937 27.54 23.63 -23.94
CA GLY A 937 28.89 23.99 -23.55
C GLY A 937 29.95 23.55 -24.56
N LYS A 938 31.22 23.71 -24.16
CA LYS A 938 32.38 23.43 -25.02
C LYS A 938 32.41 21.94 -25.38
N LEU A 939 32.18 21.62 -26.65
CA LEU A 939 32.42 20.30 -27.22
C LEU A 939 33.90 19.92 -27.10
N ILE A 940 34.18 18.71 -26.61
CA ILE A 940 35.55 18.18 -26.47
C ILE A 940 35.76 16.87 -27.25
N ALA A 941 34.69 16.12 -27.54
CA ALA A 941 34.65 14.96 -28.43
C ALA A 941 33.23 14.72 -28.93
N THR A 942 33.08 14.04 -30.06
CA THR A 942 31.81 13.45 -30.51
C THR A 942 32.08 11.97 -30.77
N VAL A 943 31.39 11.09 -30.06
CA VAL A 943 31.50 9.62 -30.18
C VAL A 943 30.52 9.16 -31.25
N PRO A 944 30.96 8.67 -32.43
CA PRO A 944 30.06 8.13 -33.43
C PRO A 944 29.50 6.78 -32.97
N VAL A 945 28.20 6.56 -33.15
CA VAL A 945 27.51 5.31 -32.81
C VAL A 945 26.97 4.71 -34.10
N ALA A 946 27.52 3.54 -34.48
CA ALA A 946 26.99 2.78 -35.61
C ALA A 946 25.66 2.10 -35.23
N ALA A 947 24.84 1.76 -36.22
CA ALA A 947 23.72 0.87 -36.02
C ALA A 947 24.25 -0.54 -35.69
N THR A 948 24.10 -0.97 -34.44
CA THR A 948 24.47 -2.32 -33.96
C THR A 948 23.40 -3.36 -34.32
N GLY A 949 22.19 -2.90 -34.64
CA GLY A 949 21.08 -3.71 -35.17
C GLY A 949 20.14 -4.30 -34.12
N ASP A 950 20.49 -4.19 -32.84
CA ASP A 950 19.66 -4.58 -31.70
C ASP A 950 20.01 -3.73 -30.46
N VAL A 951 19.04 -3.54 -29.56
CA VAL A 951 19.19 -2.66 -28.36
C VAL A 951 20.05 -3.28 -27.25
N TYR A 952 20.22 -4.60 -27.23
CA TYR A 952 21.09 -5.32 -26.29
C TYR A 952 22.48 -5.62 -26.89
N ARG A 953 22.66 -5.44 -28.21
CA ARG A 953 23.96 -5.55 -28.86
C ARG A 953 24.75 -4.26 -28.71
N TYR A 954 25.57 -4.19 -27.66
CA TYR A 954 26.52 -3.10 -27.43
C TYR A 954 27.87 -3.34 -28.10
N GLU A 955 28.41 -2.29 -28.71
CA GLU A 955 29.75 -2.25 -29.28
C GLU A 955 30.57 -1.10 -28.67
N THR A 956 31.91 -1.17 -28.75
CA THR A 956 32.79 -0.13 -28.17
C THR A 956 33.06 0.97 -29.18
N ALA A 957 32.38 2.10 -29.02
CA ALA A 957 32.69 3.32 -29.76
C ALA A 957 33.84 4.11 -29.09
N ALA A 958 34.55 4.91 -29.87
CA ALA A 958 35.65 5.74 -29.37
C ALA A 958 35.81 7.03 -30.17
N ALA A 959 36.31 8.08 -29.52
CA ALA A 959 36.66 9.35 -30.16
C ALA A 959 37.87 10.00 -29.51
N ARG A 960 38.49 10.95 -30.24
CA ARG A 960 39.58 11.78 -29.70
C ARG A 960 39.00 12.90 -28.84
N VAL A 961 39.53 13.04 -27.63
CA VAL A 961 39.22 14.14 -26.70
C VAL A 961 40.20 15.29 -26.91
N THR A 962 39.71 16.51 -26.92
CA THR A 962 40.52 17.72 -27.12
C THR A 962 40.18 18.82 -26.12
N GLY A 963 41.21 19.47 -25.57
CA GLY A 963 41.04 20.65 -24.71
C GLY A 963 40.28 20.42 -23.39
N ALA A 964 40.26 19.19 -22.87
CA ALA A 964 39.80 18.83 -21.54
C ALA A 964 40.91 19.12 -20.50
N SER A 965 40.57 19.79 -19.39
CA SER A 965 41.52 20.08 -18.29
C SER A 965 40.85 20.63 -17.04
N GLY A 966 41.37 20.27 -15.86
CA GLY A 966 40.89 20.75 -14.55
C GLY A 966 39.70 19.94 -14.03
N VAL A 967 38.92 20.49 -13.09
CA VAL A 967 37.65 19.89 -12.63
C VAL A 967 36.50 20.55 -13.38
N LYS A 968 35.62 19.75 -14.01
CA LYS A 968 34.48 20.21 -14.82
C LYS A 968 33.31 19.24 -14.81
N ASP A 969 32.11 19.77 -14.94
CA ASP A 969 30.93 18.99 -15.30
C ASP A 969 31.01 18.55 -16.77
N LEU A 970 30.80 17.26 -17.01
CA LEU A 970 30.78 16.62 -18.32
C LEU A 970 29.35 16.19 -18.66
N TYR A 971 28.79 16.83 -19.66
CA TYR A 971 27.53 16.45 -20.27
C TYR A 971 27.78 15.46 -21.41
N LEU A 972 26.99 14.39 -21.45
CA LEU A 972 26.80 13.55 -22.63
C LEU A 972 25.48 13.98 -23.26
N VAL A 973 25.52 14.52 -24.47
CA VAL A 973 24.33 14.97 -25.21
C VAL A 973 24.08 14.02 -26.38
N PHE A 974 22.88 13.46 -26.45
CA PHE A 974 22.50 12.42 -27.40
C PHE A 974 22.07 13.03 -28.74
N GLN A 975 22.40 12.36 -29.85
CA GLN A 975 22.09 12.76 -31.23
C GLN A 975 21.69 11.51 -32.02
N GLY A 976 20.42 11.38 -32.38
CA GLY A 976 19.83 10.08 -32.75
C GLY A 976 19.59 9.18 -31.53
N ASP A 977 18.87 8.08 -31.74
CA ASP A 977 18.39 7.21 -30.66
C ASP A 977 19.48 6.22 -30.25
N VAL A 978 20.07 6.43 -29.08
CA VAL A 978 21.29 5.73 -28.62
C VAL A 978 21.13 5.25 -27.18
N ARG A 979 21.45 3.98 -26.92
CA ARG A 979 21.72 3.46 -25.58
C ARG A 979 23.22 3.55 -25.28
N ILE A 980 23.57 3.97 -24.07
CA ILE A 980 24.93 3.92 -23.51
C ILE A 980 24.91 3.22 -22.15
N LYS A 981 25.82 2.27 -21.95
CA LYS A 981 25.92 1.48 -20.71
C LYS A 981 27.06 1.92 -19.80
N ASP A 982 28.19 2.33 -20.39
CA ASP A 982 29.40 2.77 -19.70
C ASP A 982 30.25 3.72 -20.56
N LEU A 983 31.16 4.46 -19.91
CA LEU A 983 32.21 5.25 -20.56
C LEU A 983 33.51 5.32 -19.75
N SER A 984 34.59 5.71 -20.43
CA SER A 984 35.89 6.05 -19.82
C SER A 984 36.66 7.10 -20.63
N LEU A 985 37.47 7.90 -19.94
CA LEU A 985 38.32 8.98 -20.47
C LEU A 985 39.79 8.68 -20.22
N THR A 986 40.47 8.14 -21.23
CA THR A 986 41.85 7.68 -21.11
C THR A 986 42.86 8.72 -21.59
N SER A 987 44.04 8.70 -20.96
CA SER A 987 45.24 9.35 -21.47
C SER A 987 46.00 8.31 -22.29
N GLY A 988 46.41 8.68 -23.50
CA GLY A 988 47.23 7.84 -24.40
C GLY A 988 48.71 8.16 -24.32
#